data_AF-U3IFU6-F1
#
_entry.id   AF-U3IFU6-F1
#
_cell.length_a   1.000
_cell.length_b   1.000
_cell.length_c   1.000
_cell.angle_alpha   90.00
_cell.angle_beta   90.00
_cell.angle_gamma   90.00
#
_symmetry.space_group_name_H-M   'P 1'
#
loop_
_entity.id
_entity.type
_entity.pdbx_description
1 polymer ?
#
loop_
_entity_poly.entity_id
_entity_poly.type
_entity_poly.pdbx_seq_one_letter_code
_entity_poly.pdbx_strand_id
1 'polypeptide(L)'
;MFLDLLSHLLIKAFENYDMENMITAFLIARQAALEGPAVFMPYSEWFKASFGSAGGQHGSSKKALVFLFEFLSELVPFEVAPYLKVHIMYPPFVPSKHRSILLEYITLAKTRLADLKVAIEDMGLYEDLSSTDEAVQPQGQALRDVEKALQIFENTRKIPTSVIEASIFRRPYYISWFLPALLRPRVLPKAPDVCMAFIDSLKRADKIPSNLYSTYIQACCAMKEKMLQDESEVETSHSKEPIEQLKAELAELRVLIVDQAKHEDVPAQIALISDRLSSVLGHSGDENDTAALNSRIQVNVFDPKLEPCHQSVVDLLLTSFCQNLIAASYFNPPDRQGPCLSLFVKMICGHRRLIPALLGRLCQLIYHQGPSLNDAHILGLAAFVIHLSECRSLIPEVEADLGISQPVAEKVLSISEYWSCLLVCRTKESFSFCTRFCTAAISYLMCKFPSFSRDDLCALVPPSLVKKLQYIVPRLSLEARGITCEEGKADLSWSSLSCPSLNYRRASLCLWKQARFQELLKEKAFQLSFREWLLLELEVHPEEDILSASERQDFHYWAIYQWYLPAPSASGGCDGDLEKACGIIINTILDFSQRLDLGSYGQLKMSVNPDILCKLQELVLELGCRRKSLSGCLDAKSHFLFKILQERLKDRKHDSALGEQLWRQQELLLHRRILVGLPASALIMTCRKGKKTTLDCEDFFHFVNSELKNVCSRGYALPYDITSHFFRGLLNASLDCEEAAEAVNDVLTTCQTKCPIVLLSAVLWWPRLEPVLCSQWKRLFGAPLAEELERLRECQSWATSFLSSGGVFPLSGPPWISAAFLHCTIQQQSPHGRERNVLKRLGTDTEQLLVSLLFFSLMDLISAKIAPKEGVDFQTSLEWSLEILQCLEERGASWPLLFQSAEKGSRKYFVLHSAASACHSRLLPLAFYSLTPAFDHELLAREQLFLYVALDLYLQLLQLFVEGKDLPQSDQVGQGQDPVEHGDPVEVISKARRFLRAAIPRCPARSFGNLGPLLAACDQLDPELGAILHRSRPAAALDLDEELVLF
;
A
#
# COMPACT_ATOMS: atom_id res chain seq x y z
N MET A 1 -11.00 23.82 11.15
CA MET A 1 -10.80 24.60 12.39
C MET A 1 -9.60 25.54 12.28
N PHE A 2 -8.33 25.08 12.22
CA PHE A 2 -7.17 26.00 12.09
C PHE A 2 -7.17 26.80 10.78
N LEU A 3 -7.47 26.16 9.65
CA LEU A 3 -7.58 26.83 8.34
C LEU A 3 -8.69 27.90 8.32
N ASP A 4 -9.83 27.65 8.95
CA ASP A 4 -10.96 28.59 9.01
C ASP A 4 -10.64 29.80 9.90
N LEU A 5 -9.90 29.57 10.99
CA LEU A 5 -9.42 30.65 11.86
C LEU A 5 -8.37 31.51 11.15
N LEU A 6 -7.40 30.88 10.48
CA LEU A 6 -6.36 31.56 9.72
C LEU A 6 -6.93 32.36 8.55
N SER A 7 -7.90 31.79 7.81
CA SER A 7 -8.57 32.51 6.73
C SER A 7 -9.30 33.73 7.29
N HIS A 8 -10.08 33.59 8.37
CA HIS A 8 -10.78 34.70 9.03
C HIS A 8 -9.84 35.81 9.52
N LEU A 9 -8.70 35.44 10.11
CA LEU A 9 -7.68 36.40 10.56
C LEU A 9 -7.05 37.14 9.37
N LEU A 10 -6.73 36.45 8.28
CA LEU A 10 -6.21 37.08 7.06
C LEU A 10 -7.25 38.00 6.41
N ILE A 11 -8.53 37.60 6.36
CA ILE A 11 -9.62 38.45 5.84
C ILE A 11 -9.65 39.76 6.64
N LYS A 12 -9.72 39.67 7.97
CA LYS A 12 -9.75 40.85 8.86
C LYS A 12 -8.50 41.71 8.77
N ALA A 13 -7.32 41.08 8.64
CA ALA A 13 -6.05 41.79 8.48
C ALA A 13 -6.02 42.61 7.19
N PHE A 14 -6.46 42.05 6.06
CA PHE A 14 -6.46 42.76 4.78
C PHE A 14 -7.61 43.76 4.62
N GLU A 15 -8.78 43.52 5.22
CA GLU A 15 -9.90 44.47 5.21
C GLU A 15 -9.60 45.72 6.04
N ASN A 16 -9.01 45.55 7.23
CA ASN A 16 -8.75 46.64 8.18
C ASN A 16 -7.30 47.16 8.14
N TYR A 17 -6.42 46.54 7.36
CA TYR A 17 -4.96 46.80 7.37
C TYR A 17 -4.37 46.65 8.78
N ASP A 18 -4.83 45.63 9.50
CA ASP A 18 -4.50 45.39 10.89
C ASP A 18 -3.31 44.42 11.03
N MET A 19 -2.20 44.96 11.52
CA MET A 19 -0.95 44.24 11.74
C MET A 19 -1.07 43.17 12.83
N GLU A 20 -1.89 43.36 13.87
CA GLU A 20 -1.99 42.40 14.97
C GLU A 20 -2.63 41.09 14.52
N ASN A 21 -3.68 41.18 13.69
CA ASN A 21 -4.31 40.01 13.07
C ASN A 21 -3.34 39.30 12.09
N MET A 22 -2.52 40.07 11.36
CA MET A 22 -1.51 39.51 10.45
C MET A 22 -0.41 38.74 11.21
N ILE A 23 0.12 39.32 12.29
CA ILE A 23 1.11 38.68 13.17
C ILE A 23 0.52 37.40 13.76
N THR A 24 -0.71 37.47 14.29
CA THR A 24 -1.39 36.34 14.91
C THR A 24 -1.58 35.18 13.92
N ALA A 25 -1.94 35.48 12.67
CA ALA A 25 -2.09 34.46 11.64
C ALA A 25 -0.76 33.74 11.34
N PHE A 26 0.34 34.49 11.18
CA PHE A 26 1.66 33.89 10.89
C PHE A 26 2.19 33.07 12.08
N LEU A 27 1.99 33.52 13.32
CA LEU A 27 2.38 32.77 14.51
C LEU A 27 1.60 31.46 14.65
N ILE A 28 0.28 31.48 14.47
CA ILE A 28 -0.56 30.28 14.53
C ILE A 28 -0.17 29.32 13.41
N ALA A 29 0.02 29.80 12.18
CA ALA A 29 0.39 28.95 11.05
C ALA A 29 1.75 28.25 11.28
N ARG A 30 2.72 28.94 11.87
CA ARG A 30 4.02 28.35 12.21
C ARG A 30 3.92 27.32 13.32
N GLN A 31 3.23 27.67 14.41
CA GLN A 31 3.08 26.75 15.53
C GLN A 31 2.33 25.49 15.09
N ALA A 32 1.25 25.64 14.31
CA ALA A 32 0.49 24.52 13.80
C ALA A 32 1.35 23.65 12.85
N ALA A 33 2.19 24.25 12.00
CA ALA A 33 3.07 23.51 11.11
C ALA A 33 4.16 22.69 11.83
N LEU A 34 4.52 23.04 13.08
CA LEU A 34 5.47 22.26 13.89
C LEU A 34 4.86 20.99 14.50
N GLU A 35 3.53 20.92 14.62
CA GLU A 35 2.81 19.74 15.14
C GLU A 35 2.77 18.57 14.11
N GLY A 36 3.31 18.81 12.90
CA GLY A 36 3.43 17.84 11.83
C GLY A 36 2.22 17.79 10.87
N PRO A 37 2.39 17.19 9.67
CA PRO A 37 1.39 17.18 8.59
C PRO A 37 0.07 16.48 8.97
N ALA A 38 0.07 15.66 10.02
CA ALA A 38 -1.13 15.04 10.57
C ALA A 38 -2.08 16.04 11.26
N VAL A 39 -1.58 17.17 11.74
CA VAL A 39 -2.33 18.21 12.46
C VAL A 39 -2.57 19.43 11.59
N PHE A 40 -1.56 19.86 10.82
CA PHE A 40 -1.64 21.02 9.93
C PHE A 40 -0.61 20.90 8.80
N MET A 41 -0.93 21.44 7.62
CA MET A 41 -0.02 21.39 6.48
C MET A 41 1.30 22.15 6.75
N PRO A 42 2.42 21.78 6.10
CA PRO A 42 3.68 22.50 6.24
C PRO A 42 3.52 23.99 5.92
N TYR A 43 4.30 24.83 6.61
CA TYR A 43 4.26 26.28 6.42
C TYR A 43 4.46 26.70 4.95
N SER A 44 5.30 25.97 4.19
CA SER A 44 5.53 26.20 2.76
C SER A 44 4.27 26.04 1.92
N GLU A 45 3.48 24.99 2.19
CA GLU A 45 2.22 24.73 1.50
C GLU A 45 1.16 25.76 1.89
N TRP A 46 1.04 26.08 3.18
CA TRP A 46 0.12 27.11 3.65
C TRP A 46 0.44 28.49 3.04
N PHE A 47 1.70 28.89 3.05
CA PHE A 47 2.14 30.17 2.49
C PHE A 47 1.88 30.25 0.99
N LYS A 48 2.19 29.17 0.25
CA LYS A 48 1.91 29.07 -1.20
C LYS A 48 0.40 29.09 -1.49
N ALA A 49 -0.41 28.40 -0.70
CA ALA A 49 -1.87 28.41 -0.88
C ALA A 49 -2.47 29.80 -0.60
N SER A 50 -1.98 30.47 0.45
CA SER A 50 -2.51 31.77 0.91
C SER A 50 -2.08 32.93 0.01
N PHE A 51 -0.84 32.91 -0.48
CA PHE A 51 -0.24 34.04 -1.20
C PHE A 51 0.18 33.73 -2.65
N GLY A 52 0.23 32.48 -3.08
CA GLY A 52 0.76 32.10 -4.40
C GLY A 52 -0.22 32.22 -5.58
N SER A 53 -1.50 32.51 -5.33
CA SER A 53 -2.54 32.60 -6.35
C SER A 53 -3.02 34.04 -6.58
N ALA A 54 -3.46 34.32 -7.82
CA ALA A 54 -4.03 35.62 -8.17
C ALA A 54 -5.34 35.96 -7.45
N GLY A 55 -6.02 34.95 -6.88
CA GLY A 55 -7.24 35.10 -6.09
C GLY A 55 -7.01 35.45 -4.62
N GLY A 56 -5.76 35.59 -4.16
CA GLY A 56 -5.47 35.95 -2.78
C GLY A 56 -5.84 37.41 -2.46
N GLN A 57 -6.21 37.67 -1.20
CA GLN A 57 -6.64 38.99 -0.72
C GLN A 57 -5.58 40.09 -0.93
N HIS A 58 -4.31 39.71 -0.85
CA HIS A 58 -3.18 40.58 -1.13
C HIS A 58 -3.15 41.10 -2.58
N GLY A 59 -3.67 40.33 -3.55
CA GLY A 59 -3.70 40.68 -4.98
C GLY A 59 -4.86 41.62 -5.37
N SER A 60 -5.81 41.88 -4.47
CA SER A 60 -7.03 42.66 -4.73
C SER A 60 -6.76 44.15 -5.01
N SER A 61 -5.69 44.72 -4.44
CA SER A 61 -5.32 46.13 -4.63
C SER A 61 -3.84 46.39 -4.41
N LYS A 62 -3.31 47.48 -4.98
CA LYS A 62 -1.93 47.94 -4.73
C LYS A 62 -1.68 48.19 -3.23
N LYS A 63 -2.70 48.68 -2.51
CA LYS A 63 -2.59 48.98 -1.07
C LYS A 63 -2.41 47.69 -0.25
N ALA A 64 -3.15 46.64 -0.59
CA ALA A 64 -3.02 45.32 0.05
C ALA A 64 -1.65 44.66 -0.23
N LEU A 65 -1.13 44.81 -1.46
CA LEU A 65 0.23 44.36 -1.80
C LEU A 65 1.30 45.08 -0.96
N VAL A 66 1.22 46.41 -0.87
CA VAL A 66 2.18 47.20 -0.08
C VAL A 66 2.12 46.80 1.39
N PHE A 67 0.93 46.65 1.97
CA PHE A 67 0.74 46.20 3.34
C PHE A 67 1.38 44.83 3.62
N LEU A 68 1.20 43.85 2.72
CA LEU A 68 1.83 42.53 2.87
C LEU A 68 3.37 42.62 2.83
N PHE A 69 3.93 43.36 1.87
CA PHE A 69 5.39 43.46 1.74
C PHE A 69 6.03 44.35 2.81
N GLU A 70 5.32 45.33 3.35
CA GLU A 70 5.74 46.11 4.51
C GLU A 70 5.84 45.19 5.73
N PHE A 71 4.79 44.41 6.02
CA PHE A 71 4.81 43.39 7.07
C PHE A 71 5.93 42.36 6.89
N LEU A 72 6.05 41.76 5.71
CA LEU A 72 7.10 40.76 5.45
C LEU A 72 8.50 41.35 5.58
N SER A 73 8.69 42.63 5.18
CA SER A 73 9.99 43.31 5.28
C SER A 73 10.35 43.62 6.74
N GLU A 74 9.38 44.07 7.55
CA GLU A 74 9.55 44.27 9.00
C GLU A 74 9.89 42.97 9.73
N LEU A 75 9.42 41.84 9.20
CA LEU A 75 9.62 40.51 9.77
C LEU A 75 11.03 39.93 9.49
N VAL A 76 11.67 40.30 8.39
CA VAL A 76 12.98 39.74 7.94
C VAL A 76 14.06 39.70 9.03
N PRO A 77 14.28 40.74 9.86
CA PRO A 77 15.31 40.71 10.90
C PRO A 77 15.10 39.60 11.93
N PHE A 78 13.84 39.26 12.21
CA PHE A 78 13.41 38.31 13.24
C PHE A 78 13.15 36.91 12.68
N GLU A 79 13.11 36.75 11.35
CA GLU A 79 12.87 35.47 10.72
C GLU A 79 14.06 34.52 10.79
N VAL A 80 13.74 33.24 10.99
CA VAL A 80 14.70 32.15 10.85
C VAL A 80 14.87 31.77 9.37
N ALA A 81 16.05 31.23 9.03
CA ALA A 81 16.43 30.94 7.65
C ALA A 81 15.41 30.07 6.86
N PRO A 82 14.76 29.03 7.45
CA PRO A 82 13.78 28.22 6.72
C PRO A 82 12.59 29.01 6.17
N TYR A 83 12.04 29.97 6.92
CA TYR A 83 10.87 30.74 6.48
C TYR A 83 11.25 31.79 5.42
N LEU A 84 12.42 32.42 5.54
CA LEU A 84 12.93 33.31 4.48
C LEU A 84 13.13 32.55 3.16
N LYS A 85 13.62 31.31 3.22
CA LYS A 85 13.74 30.43 2.04
C LYS A 85 12.37 30.15 1.43
N VAL A 86 11.35 29.84 2.23
CA VAL A 86 9.96 29.66 1.73
C VAL A 86 9.47 30.90 0.98
N HIS A 87 9.65 32.09 1.55
CA HIS A 87 9.17 33.33 0.93
C HIS A 87 9.87 33.63 -0.41
N ILE A 88 11.12 33.21 -0.60
CA ILE A 88 11.86 33.37 -1.86
C ILE A 88 11.44 32.32 -2.90
N MET A 89 11.19 31.08 -2.47
CA MET A 89 10.87 29.95 -3.35
C MET A 89 9.41 29.95 -3.82
N TYR A 90 8.50 30.37 -2.94
CA TYR A 90 7.07 30.50 -3.21
C TYR A 90 6.66 31.96 -2.98
N PRO A 91 7.18 32.90 -3.78
CA PRO A 91 6.88 34.31 -3.58
C PRO A 91 5.39 34.58 -3.74
N PRO A 92 4.82 35.54 -2.99
CA PRO A 92 3.46 35.99 -3.19
C PRO A 92 3.21 36.38 -4.66
N PHE A 93 2.01 36.11 -5.15
CA PHE A 93 1.61 36.50 -6.49
C PHE A 93 1.55 38.02 -6.59
N VAL A 94 2.30 38.59 -7.53
CA VAL A 94 2.32 40.03 -7.77
C VAL A 94 2.04 40.30 -9.25
N PRO A 95 1.03 41.13 -9.58
CA PRO A 95 0.78 41.56 -10.95
C PRO A 95 2.02 42.19 -11.58
N SER A 96 2.22 42.00 -12.88
CA SER A 96 3.42 42.44 -13.61
C SER A 96 3.78 43.92 -13.41
N LYS A 97 2.77 44.78 -13.19
CA LYS A 97 2.92 46.23 -12.92
C LYS A 97 3.58 46.57 -11.58
N HIS A 98 3.65 45.64 -10.64
CA HIS A 98 4.17 45.85 -9.28
C HIS A 98 5.36 44.94 -8.92
N ARG A 99 5.95 44.29 -9.94
CA ARG A 99 7.03 43.33 -9.76
C ARG A 99 8.28 43.89 -9.07
N SER A 100 8.51 45.21 -9.14
CA SER A 100 9.62 45.87 -8.43
C SER A 100 9.55 45.68 -6.91
N ILE A 101 8.36 45.75 -6.31
CA ILE A 101 8.15 45.61 -4.86
C ILE A 101 8.56 44.20 -4.40
N LEU A 102 8.20 43.18 -5.17
CA LEU A 102 8.60 41.80 -4.90
C LEU A 102 10.12 41.62 -5.01
N LEU A 103 10.76 42.24 -6.01
CA LEU A 103 12.21 42.14 -6.20
C LEU A 103 12.98 42.83 -5.08
N GLU A 104 12.49 43.96 -4.57
CA GLU A 104 13.07 44.65 -3.41
C GLU A 104 13.03 43.75 -2.16
N TYR A 105 11.87 43.14 -1.87
CA TYR A 105 11.73 42.19 -0.77
C TYR A 105 12.61 40.94 -0.93
N ILE A 106 12.62 40.32 -2.12
CA ILE A 106 13.48 39.15 -2.38
C ILE A 106 14.96 39.50 -2.17
N THR A 107 15.38 40.69 -2.58
CA THR A 107 16.77 41.14 -2.39
C THR A 107 17.08 41.30 -0.90
N LEU A 108 16.16 41.87 -0.11
CA LEU A 108 16.28 41.99 1.34
C LEU A 108 16.39 40.61 2.02
N ALA A 109 15.49 39.68 1.69
CA ALA A 109 15.49 38.33 2.24
C ALA A 109 16.76 37.52 1.86
N LYS A 110 17.24 37.66 0.61
CA LYS A 110 18.51 37.06 0.16
C LYS A 110 19.71 37.61 0.91
N THR A 111 19.74 38.92 1.15
CA THR A 111 20.81 39.57 1.92
C THR A 111 20.85 39.04 3.35
N ARG A 112 19.68 38.92 3.99
CA ARG A 112 19.58 38.33 5.33
C ARG A 112 20.05 36.87 5.39
N LEU A 113 19.73 36.05 4.38
CA LEU A 113 20.23 34.67 4.31
C LEU A 113 21.75 34.60 4.13
N ALA A 114 22.34 35.54 3.36
CA ALA A 114 23.78 35.66 3.24
C ALA A 114 24.45 36.05 4.57
N ASP A 115 23.85 36.97 5.34
CA ASP A 115 24.33 37.34 6.69
C ASP A 115 24.30 36.15 7.66
N LEU A 116 23.27 35.29 7.53
CA LEU A 116 23.14 34.05 8.31
C LEU A 116 24.09 32.93 7.83
N LYS A 117 24.88 33.16 6.78
CA LYS A 117 25.76 32.17 6.12
C LYS A 117 25.02 30.92 5.61
N VAL A 118 23.75 31.07 5.25
CA VAL A 118 22.93 29.97 4.74
C VAL A 118 22.68 30.19 3.25
N ALA A 119 23.28 29.37 2.39
CA ALA A 119 23.02 29.47 0.96
C ALA A 119 21.62 28.92 0.62
N ILE A 120 20.91 29.62 -0.26
CA ILE A 120 19.63 29.15 -0.83
C ILE A 120 19.87 27.90 -1.71
N GLU A 121 21.08 27.79 -2.24
CA GLU A 121 21.52 26.75 -3.15
C GLU A 121 21.78 25.41 -2.45
N ASP A 122 21.81 25.35 -1.12
CA ASP A 122 22.06 24.12 -0.34
C ASP A 122 20.77 23.37 0.05
N MET A 123 19.61 23.83 -0.43
CA MET A 123 18.30 23.27 -0.09
C MET A 123 17.94 22.05 -0.95
N GLY A 124 17.49 20.99 -0.26
CA GLY A 124 17.02 19.76 -0.90
C GLY A 124 15.78 19.94 -1.77
N LEU A 125 15.60 19.02 -2.71
CA LEU A 125 14.39 18.88 -3.53
C LEU A 125 13.18 18.45 -2.70
N TYR A 126 13.40 17.66 -1.66
CA TYR A 126 12.37 17.08 -0.79
C TYR A 126 12.64 17.33 0.70
N GLU A 127 13.32 18.43 1.02
CA GLU A 127 13.66 18.84 2.38
C GLU A 127 12.40 19.34 3.12
N ASP A 128 12.16 18.80 4.31
CA ASP A 128 11.05 19.23 5.17
C ASP A 128 11.48 20.37 6.08
N LEU A 129 11.04 21.57 5.73
CA LEU A 129 11.41 22.84 6.37
C LEU A 129 10.77 23.03 7.76
N SER A 130 9.95 22.08 8.19
CA SER A 130 9.32 22.07 9.52
C SER A 130 10.15 21.32 10.58
N SER A 131 11.15 20.53 10.16
CA SER A 131 12.01 19.79 11.07
C SER A 131 13.09 20.68 11.69
N THR A 132 13.27 20.62 13.01
CA THR A 132 14.31 21.35 13.76
C THR A 132 15.69 20.69 13.66
N ASP A 133 15.85 19.68 12.80
CA ASP A 133 17.14 19.00 12.62
C ASP A 133 18.17 20.01 12.11
N GLU A 134 19.32 20.05 12.77
CA GLU A 134 20.44 20.89 12.40
C GLU A 134 20.76 20.77 10.91
N ALA A 135 21.17 21.89 10.30
CA ALA A 135 21.48 21.99 8.88
C ALA A 135 22.30 20.79 8.39
N VAL A 136 21.61 19.81 7.81
CA VAL A 136 22.23 18.62 7.22
C VAL A 136 23.15 19.13 6.12
N GLN A 137 24.38 18.65 6.08
CA GLN A 137 25.30 19.01 5.00
C GLN A 137 24.61 18.79 3.64
N PRO A 138 24.75 19.69 2.65
CA PRO A 138 24.05 19.62 1.37
C PRO A 138 24.26 18.29 0.63
N GLN A 139 25.39 17.61 0.88
CA GLN A 139 25.67 16.25 0.38
C GLN A 139 24.74 15.19 0.98
N GLY A 140 24.45 15.24 2.28
CA GLY A 140 23.53 14.32 2.95
C GLY A 140 22.08 14.52 2.49
N GLN A 141 21.69 15.77 2.26
CA GLN A 141 20.36 16.09 1.73
C GLN A 141 20.20 15.64 0.27
N ALA A 142 21.22 15.80 -0.58
CA ALA A 142 21.19 15.32 -1.96
C ALA A 142 21.02 13.79 -2.06
N LEU A 143 21.61 13.02 -1.15
CA LEU A 143 21.42 11.56 -1.10
C LEU A 143 19.97 11.19 -0.76
N ARG A 144 19.36 11.85 0.24
CA ARG A 144 17.94 11.67 0.60
C ARG A 144 17.01 12.05 -0.56
N ASP A 145 17.36 13.11 -1.30
CA ASP A 145 16.58 13.52 -2.47
C ASP A 145 16.66 12.52 -3.61
N VAL A 146 17.83 11.94 -3.86
CA VAL A 146 18.02 10.87 -4.86
C VAL A 146 17.24 9.63 -4.47
N GLU A 147 17.26 9.25 -3.20
CA GLU A 147 16.49 8.11 -2.70
C GLU A 147 14.98 8.30 -2.87
N LYS A 148 14.43 9.44 -2.44
CA LYS A 148 13.01 9.76 -2.65
C LYS A 148 12.66 9.81 -4.14
N ALA A 149 13.53 10.38 -4.98
CA ALA A 149 13.31 10.40 -6.43
C ALA A 149 13.28 8.99 -7.04
N LEU A 150 14.16 8.08 -6.57
CA LEU A 150 14.18 6.68 -6.99
C LEU A 150 12.94 5.92 -6.52
N GLN A 151 12.46 6.16 -5.29
CA GLN A 151 11.21 5.58 -4.78
C GLN A 151 9.99 6.01 -5.62
N ILE A 152 9.89 7.31 -5.94
CA ILE A 152 8.80 7.82 -6.79
C ILE A 152 8.93 7.22 -8.21
N PHE A 153 10.15 7.13 -8.76
CA PHE A 153 10.38 6.51 -10.06
C PHE A 153 10.09 5.01 -10.05
N GLU A 154 10.34 4.29 -8.96
CA GLU A 154 10.04 2.86 -8.85
C GLU A 154 8.53 2.61 -8.91
N ASN A 155 7.77 3.40 -8.16
CA ASN A 155 6.31 3.28 -8.09
C ASN A 155 5.62 3.74 -9.39
N THR A 156 6.15 4.79 -10.04
CA THR A 156 5.47 5.42 -11.19
C THR A 156 6.09 5.07 -12.55
N ARG A 157 7.33 4.56 -12.57
CA ARG A 157 8.19 4.41 -13.76
C ARG A 157 8.36 5.68 -14.59
N LYS A 158 8.05 6.85 -14.02
CA LYS A 158 8.14 8.18 -14.65
C LYS A 158 9.09 9.07 -13.85
N ILE A 159 9.84 9.93 -14.54
CA ILE A 159 10.76 10.87 -13.87
C ILE A 159 9.93 11.83 -13.02
N PRO A 160 10.22 11.99 -11.71
CA PRO A 160 9.47 12.91 -10.86
C PRO A 160 9.48 14.33 -11.42
N THR A 161 8.32 14.99 -11.43
CA THR A 161 8.17 16.37 -11.93
C THR A 161 9.08 17.34 -11.19
N SER A 162 9.24 17.16 -9.88
CA SER A 162 10.20 17.89 -9.03
C SER A 162 11.64 17.83 -9.55
N VAL A 163 12.09 16.68 -10.07
CA VAL A 163 13.44 16.50 -10.63
C VAL A 163 13.56 17.19 -11.99
N ILE A 164 12.50 17.14 -12.82
CA ILE A 164 12.46 17.88 -14.09
C ILE A 164 12.48 19.39 -13.84
N GLU A 165 11.65 19.87 -12.93
CA GLU A 165 11.61 21.27 -12.51
C GLU A 165 12.96 21.71 -11.95
N ALA A 166 13.60 20.90 -11.10
CA ALA A 166 14.92 21.20 -10.57
C ALA A 166 15.99 21.29 -11.67
N SER A 167 15.95 20.43 -12.67
CA SER A 167 16.88 20.46 -13.81
C SER A 167 16.78 21.76 -14.64
N ILE A 168 15.61 22.43 -14.61
CA ILE A 168 15.34 23.65 -15.36
C ILE A 168 15.53 24.89 -14.48
N PHE A 169 14.89 24.91 -13.31
CA PHE A 169 14.76 26.09 -12.45
C PHE A 169 15.78 26.14 -11.31
N ARG A 170 16.36 24.99 -10.90
CA ARG A 170 17.39 24.87 -9.85
C ARG A 170 18.67 24.22 -10.36
N ARG A 171 19.08 24.62 -11.57
CA ARG A 171 20.21 24.04 -12.30
C ARG A 171 21.53 23.97 -11.50
N PRO A 172 21.92 24.97 -10.67
CA PRO A 172 23.14 24.88 -9.85
C PRO A 172 23.12 23.72 -8.85
N TYR A 173 22.02 23.54 -8.10
CA TYR A 173 21.86 22.42 -7.16
C TYR A 173 21.82 21.08 -7.90
N TYR A 174 21.05 21.02 -9.00
CA TYR A 174 20.91 19.81 -9.80
C TYR A 174 22.27 19.30 -10.32
N ILE A 175 23.12 20.19 -10.82
CA ILE A 175 24.43 19.82 -11.37
C ILE A 175 25.48 19.59 -10.29
N SER A 176 25.47 20.36 -9.21
CA SER A 176 26.56 20.35 -8.21
C SER A 176 26.34 19.32 -7.09
N TRP A 177 25.09 18.97 -6.80
CA TRP A 177 24.75 18.10 -5.66
C TRP A 177 23.95 16.86 -6.09
N PHE A 178 22.82 17.05 -6.80
CA PHE A 178 21.94 15.94 -7.16
C PHE A 178 22.56 14.97 -8.17
N LEU A 179 23.14 15.47 -9.27
CA LEU A 179 23.78 14.62 -10.29
C LEU A 179 25.01 13.86 -9.76
N PRO A 180 25.94 14.47 -9.00
CA PRO A 180 27.04 13.74 -8.39
C PRO A 180 26.60 12.68 -7.39
N ALA A 181 25.53 12.94 -6.62
CA ALA A 181 24.95 11.96 -5.72
C ALA A 181 24.31 10.78 -6.47
N LEU A 182 23.60 11.05 -7.58
CA LEU A 182 22.98 10.02 -8.43
C LEU A 182 24.02 9.20 -9.22
N LEU A 183 25.05 9.87 -9.76
CA LEU A 183 26.11 9.27 -10.59
C LEU A 183 27.32 8.84 -9.74
N ARG A 184 27.08 8.35 -8.53
CA ARG A 184 28.15 7.83 -7.68
C ARG A 184 28.68 6.51 -8.28
N PRO A 185 29.99 6.41 -8.61
CA PRO A 185 30.55 5.21 -9.24
C PRO A 185 30.25 3.95 -8.43
N ARG A 186 29.78 2.90 -9.10
CA ARG A 186 29.37 1.62 -8.50
C ARG A 186 29.54 0.45 -9.47
N VAL A 187 29.58 -0.76 -8.95
CA VAL A 187 29.60 -1.97 -9.80
C VAL A 187 28.21 -2.19 -10.40
N LEU A 188 28.14 -2.19 -11.73
CA LEU A 188 26.86 -2.34 -12.44
C LEU A 188 26.39 -3.81 -12.41
N PRO A 189 25.16 -4.10 -11.97
CA PRO A 189 24.59 -5.44 -12.00
C PRO A 189 24.39 -5.94 -13.43
N LYS A 190 24.37 -7.27 -13.62
CA LYS A 190 24.18 -7.90 -14.95
C LYS A 190 22.83 -7.57 -15.59
N ALA A 191 21.80 -7.33 -14.77
CA ALA A 191 20.52 -6.77 -15.20
C ALA A 191 20.42 -5.33 -14.67
N PRO A 192 19.88 -4.37 -15.45
CA PRO A 192 19.78 -2.98 -15.02
C PRO A 192 18.84 -2.86 -13.82
N ASP A 193 19.34 -2.28 -12.73
CA ASP A 193 18.55 -2.00 -11.53
C ASP A 193 17.75 -0.69 -11.68
N VAL A 194 16.90 -0.38 -10.70
CA VAL A 194 16.01 0.81 -10.71
C VAL A 194 16.80 2.10 -10.93
N CYS A 195 17.98 2.22 -10.31
CA CYS A 195 18.85 3.37 -10.45
C CYS A 195 19.43 3.48 -11.88
N MET A 196 19.84 2.39 -12.53
CA MET A 196 20.22 2.42 -13.95
C MET A 196 19.04 2.77 -14.85
N ALA A 197 17.85 2.20 -14.60
CA ALA A 197 16.65 2.52 -15.38
C ALA A 197 16.28 4.02 -15.24
N PHE A 198 16.48 4.62 -14.06
CA PHE A 198 16.23 6.04 -13.82
C PHE A 198 17.26 6.93 -14.52
N ILE A 199 18.56 6.60 -14.43
CA ILE A 199 19.64 7.29 -15.14
C ILE A 199 19.41 7.24 -16.65
N ASP A 200 19.02 6.09 -17.20
CA ASP A 200 18.72 5.94 -18.62
C ASP A 200 17.49 6.75 -19.05
N SER A 201 16.51 6.91 -18.16
CA SER A 201 15.33 7.75 -18.40
C SER A 201 15.70 9.23 -18.40
N LEU A 202 16.52 9.68 -17.45
CA LEU A 202 17.03 11.06 -17.39
C LEU A 202 17.94 11.40 -18.58
N LYS A 203 18.75 10.44 -19.04
CA LYS A 203 19.56 10.59 -20.26
C LYS A 203 18.69 10.70 -21.51
N ARG A 204 17.66 9.86 -21.65
CA ARG A 204 16.70 9.95 -22.77
C ARG A 204 15.93 11.27 -22.80
N ALA A 205 15.75 11.91 -21.66
CA ALA A 205 15.11 13.21 -21.52
C ALA A 205 16.08 14.41 -21.61
N ASP A 206 17.33 14.19 -22.03
CA ASP A 206 18.40 15.19 -22.14
C ASP A 206 18.68 15.98 -20.84
N LYS A 207 18.44 15.35 -19.68
CA LYS A 207 18.70 15.95 -18.36
C LYS A 207 20.09 15.63 -17.80
N ILE A 208 20.77 14.62 -18.37
CA ILE A 208 22.17 14.29 -18.03
C ILE A 208 23.06 14.60 -19.24
N PRO A 209 24.05 15.50 -19.10
CA PRO A 209 25.06 15.74 -20.13
C PRO A 209 25.78 14.45 -20.55
N SER A 210 25.94 14.22 -21.87
CA SER A 210 26.49 12.96 -22.39
C SER A 210 27.92 12.68 -21.93
N ASN A 211 28.72 13.72 -21.68
CA ASN A 211 30.07 13.62 -21.13
C ASN A 211 30.08 13.06 -19.69
N LEU A 212 29.21 13.56 -18.81
CA LEU A 212 29.08 13.07 -17.44
C LEU A 212 28.62 11.61 -17.40
N TYR A 213 27.68 11.25 -18.29
CA TYR A 213 27.25 9.86 -18.43
C TYR A 213 28.40 8.94 -18.88
N SER A 214 29.18 9.33 -19.88
CA SER A 214 30.32 8.52 -20.33
C SER A 214 31.41 8.38 -19.26
N THR A 215 31.70 9.45 -18.53
CA THR A 215 32.66 9.43 -17.41
C THR A 215 32.17 8.52 -16.27
N TYR A 216 30.87 8.55 -15.96
CA TYR A 216 30.27 7.64 -14.97
C TYR A 216 30.41 6.18 -15.39
N ILE A 217 30.06 5.82 -16.63
CA ILE A 217 30.19 4.44 -17.13
C ILE A 217 31.66 3.99 -17.09
N GLN A 218 32.60 4.85 -17.49
CA GLN A 218 34.03 4.55 -17.40
C GLN A 218 34.49 4.34 -15.95
N ALA A 219 34.03 5.16 -15.01
CA ALA A 219 34.35 5.01 -13.59
C ALA A 219 33.78 3.72 -13.00
N CYS A 220 32.55 3.33 -13.40
CA CYS A 220 31.94 2.06 -13.00
C CYS A 220 32.68 0.84 -13.59
N CYS A 221 33.13 0.92 -14.85
CA CYS A 221 33.98 -0.09 -15.48
C CYS A 221 35.33 -0.21 -14.77
N ALA A 222 35.99 0.92 -14.48
CA ALA A 222 37.25 0.95 -13.74
C ALA A 222 37.11 0.42 -12.31
N MET A 223 35.95 0.62 -11.65
CA MET A 223 35.68 0.07 -10.33
C MET A 223 35.50 -1.46 -10.37
N LYS A 224 34.86 -1.99 -11.42
CA LYS A 224 34.78 -3.43 -11.68
C LYS A 224 36.17 -4.03 -11.95
N GLU A 225 36.99 -3.34 -12.75
CA GLU A 225 38.38 -3.76 -13.02
C GLU A 225 39.25 -3.71 -11.76
N LYS A 226 39.11 -2.66 -10.93
CA LYS A 226 39.77 -2.58 -9.62
C LYS A 226 39.35 -3.68 -8.67
N MET A 227 38.06 -4.05 -8.60
CA MET A 227 37.64 -5.19 -7.78
C MET A 227 38.21 -6.52 -8.30
N LEU A 228 38.30 -6.71 -9.62
CA LEU A 228 38.93 -7.88 -10.22
C LEU A 228 40.47 -7.88 -10.05
N GLN A 229 41.09 -6.71 -9.98
CA GLN A 229 42.51 -6.52 -9.69
C GLN A 229 42.82 -6.70 -8.21
N ASP A 230 42.00 -6.19 -7.29
CA ASP A 230 42.10 -6.48 -5.86
C ASP A 230 41.89 -7.99 -5.60
N GLU A 231 40.96 -8.65 -6.30
CA GLU A 231 40.82 -10.12 -6.23
C GLU A 231 42.04 -10.89 -6.78
N SER A 232 42.88 -10.29 -7.62
CA SER A 232 44.09 -10.91 -8.17
C SER A 232 45.41 -10.44 -7.51
N GLU A 233 45.43 -9.30 -6.83
CA GLU A 233 46.57 -8.80 -6.05
C GLU A 233 46.52 -9.20 -4.56
N VAL A 234 45.38 -9.69 -4.06
CA VAL A 234 45.23 -10.19 -2.66
C VAL A 234 46.00 -11.50 -2.38
N GLU A 235 46.63 -12.14 -3.37
CA GLU A 235 47.58 -13.23 -3.09
C GLU A 235 48.98 -12.79 -2.66
N THR A 236 49.31 -11.50 -2.66
CA THR A 236 50.63 -11.04 -2.18
C THR A 236 50.58 -9.77 -1.34
N SER A 237 50.92 -9.93 -0.06
CA SER A 237 51.28 -8.93 0.95
C SER A 237 50.16 -8.05 1.55
N HIS A 238 49.72 -8.39 2.78
CA HIS A 238 49.94 -7.62 4.02
C HIS A 238 49.42 -8.39 5.27
N SER A 239 50.31 -8.53 6.29
CA SER A 239 50.11 -8.94 7.70
C SER A 239 49.36 -10.25 8.09
N LYS A 240 49.99 -11.42 7.93
CA LYS A 240 49.56 -12.68 8.60
C LYS A 240 49.98 -12.78 10.08
N GLU A 241 50.99 -12.02 10.51
CA GLU A 241 51.57 -12.11 11.86
C GLU A 241 50.64 -11.75 13.03
N PRO A 242 49.84 -10.66 13.00
CA PRO A 242 49.03 -10.27 14.17
C PRO A 242 47.78 -11.15 14.37
N ILE A 243 47.22 -11.72 13.29
CA ILE A 243 46.09 -12.67 13.37
C ILE A 243 46.54 -14.02 13.92
N GLU A 244 47.72 -14.52 13.53
CA GLU A 244 48.28 -15.76 14.09
C GLU A 244 48.66 -15.59 15.58
N GLN A 245 49.12 -14.40 15.99
CA GLN A 245 49.32 -14.09 17.41
C GLN A 245 47.99 -14.09 18.18
N LEU A 246 46.95 -13.43 17.67
CA LEU A 246 45.61 -13.46 18.26
C LEU A 246 45.08 -14.90 18.40
N LYS A 247 45.30 -15.75 17.39
CA LYS A 247 44.92 -17.16 17.41
C LYS A 247 45.69 -17.96 18.47
N ALA A 248 46.96 -17.65 18.72
CA ALA A 248 47.75 -18.26 19.79
C ALA A 248 47.19 -17.89 21.18
N GLU A 249 46.90 -16.61 21.41
CA GLU A 249 46.31 -16.12 22.67
C GLU A 249 44.92 -16.71 22.95
N LEU A 250 44.11 -16.88 21.89
CA LEU A 250 42.81 -17.57 21.95
C LEU A 250 42.94 -19.06 22.24
N ALA A 251 44.01 -19.71 21.78
CA ALA A 251 44.30 -21.11 22.09
C ALA A 251 44.76 -21.29 23.54
N GLU A 252 45.55 -20.36 24.07
CA GLU A 252 45.97 -20.35 25.48
C GLU A 252 44.78 -20.17 26.43
N LEU A 253 43.84 -19.28 26.09
CA LEU A 253 42.59 -19.12 26.83
C LEU A 253 41.83 -20.45 26.99
N ARG A 254 41.84 -21.31 25.97
CA ARG A 254 41.18 -22.63 26.06
C ARG A 254 41.80 -23.53 27.13
N VAL A 255 43.12 -23.50 27.25
CA VAL A 255 43.84 -24.33 28.24
C VAL A 255 43.47 -23.88 29.66
N LEU A 256 43.34 -22.58 29.88
CA LEU A 256 42.95 -22.01 31.18
C LEU A 256 41.49 -22.35 31.56
N ILE A 257 40.57 -22.41 30.60
CA ILE A 257 39.15 -22.74 30.83
C ILE A 257 38.94 -24.18 31.32
N VAL A 258 39.82 -25.11 30.92
CA VAL A 258 39.71 -26.53 31.28
C VAL A 258 40.15 -26.81 32.72
N ASP A 259 41.02 -25.96 33.28
CA ASP A 259 41.62 -26.14 34.60
C ASP A 259 41.00 -25.20 35.65
N GLN A 260 40.12 -25.73 36.50
CA GLN A 260 39.41 -24.97 37.55
C GLN A 260 40.35 -24.21 38.49
N ALA A 261 41.59 -24.68 38.68
CA ALA A 261 42.56 -24.05 39.57
C ALA A 261 43.14 -22.74 38.99
N LYS A 262 42.97 -22.49 37.68
CA LYS A 262 43.55 -21.34 36.96
C LYS A 262 42.50 -20.32 36.50
N HIS A 263 41.29 -20.40 37.05
CA HIS A 263 40.22 -19.46 36.72
C HIS A 263 40.53 -18.00 37.09
N GLU A 264 41.47 -17.75 38.02
CA GLU A 264 41.91 -16.40 38.39
C GLU A 264 42.72 -15.70 37.29
N ASP A 265 43.38 -16.46 36.40
CA ASP A 265 44.22 -15.92 35.32
C ASP A 265 43.42 -15.56 34.05
N VAL A 266 42.16 -16.00 33.98
CA VAL A 266 41.26 -15.79 32.82
C VAL A 266 41.02 -14.31 32.49
N PRO A 267 40.73 -13.40 33.44
CA PRO A 267 40.54 -11.98 33.14
C PRO A 267 41.80 -11.32 32.56
N ALA A 268 42.98 -11.71 33.03
CA ALA A 268 44.25 -11.19 32.52
C ALA A 268 44.48 -11.61 31.06
N GLN A 269 44.19 -12.87 30.74
CA GLN A 269 44.27 -13.37 29.36
C GLN A 269 43.24 -12.69 28.43
N ILE A 270 42.02 -12.41 28.92
CA ILE A 270 41.00 -11.67 28.15
C ILE A 270 41.43 -10.22 27.88
N ALA A 271 42.11 -9.56 28.83
CA ALA A 271 42.65 -8.22 28.63
C ALA A 271 43.76 -8.21 27.54
N LEU A 272 44.64 -9.22 27.54
CA LEU A 272 45.67 -9.40 26.52
C LEU A 272 45.05 -9.62 25.13
N ILE A 273 44.01 -10.46 25.04
CA ILE A 273 43.25 -10.66 23.79
C ILE A 273 42.61 -9.35 23.32
N SER A 274 42.06 -8.54 24.23
CA SER A 274 41.47 -7.23 23.90
C SER A 274 42.49 -6.23 23.34
N ASP A 275 43.69 -6.17 23.90
CA ASP A 275 44.79 -5.33 23.42
C ASP A 275 45.24 -5.75 22.02
N ARG A 276 45.39 -7.06 21.80
CA ARG A 276 45.73 -7.63 20.48
C ARG A 276 44.63 -7.38 19.45
N LEU A 277 43.35 -7.51 19.82
CA LEU A 277 42.23 -7.15 18.93
C LEU A 277 42.27 -5.67 18.53
N SER A 278 42.58 -4.77 19.47
CA SER A 278 42.73 -3.33 19.19
C SER A 278 43.88 -3.04 18.21
N SER A 279 44.94 -3.85 18.26
CA SER A 279 46.06 -3.76 17.31
C SER A 279 45.70 -4.27 15.90
N VAL A 280 44.87 -5.31 15.79
CA VAL A 280 44.40 -5.90 14.52
C VAL A 280 43.35 -5.02 13.84
N LEU A 281 42.48 -4.37 14.63
CA LEU A 281 41.42 -3.49 14.14
C LEU A 281 41.90 -2.06 13.81
N GLY A 282 43.17 -1.74 14.09
CA GLY A 282 43.81 -0.44 13.83
C GLY A 282 43.46 0.63 14.89
N HIS A 283 44.47 1.36 15.38
CA HIS A 283 44.26 2.53 16.24
C HIS A 283 43.79 3.72 15.40
N SER A 284 42.59 4.24 15.65
CA SER A 284 42.24 5.60 15.22
C SER A 284 42.43 6.53 16.41
N GLY A 285 43.48 7.35 16.37
CA GLY A 285 43.43 8.60 17.10
C GLY A 285 42.52 9.54 16.32
N ASP A 286 41.25 9.66 16.71
CA ASP A 286 40.42 10.78 16.28
C ASP A 286 39.44 11.12 17.40
N GLU A 287 39.56 12.35 17.91
CA GLU A 287 38.84 12.91 19.06
C GLU A 287 37.34 13.16 18.80
N ASN A 288 36.77 12.61 17.71
CA ASN A 288 35.37 12.80 17.29
C ASN A 288 34.42 11.63 17.64
N ASP A 289 34.90 10.59 18.33
CA ASP A 289 34.11 9.37 18.62
C ASP A 289 32.92 9.59 19.57
N THR A 290 32.81 10.74 20.27
CA THR A 290 31.66 11.04 21.14
C THR A 290 30.35 11.27 20.38
N ALA A 291 30.40 11.69 19.11
CA ALA A 291 29.21 11.82 18.26
C ALA A 291 28.79 10.50 17.60
N ALA A 292 29.76 9.62 17.29
CA ALA A 292 29.52 8.26 16.76
C ALA A 292 29.09 7.25 17.84
N LEU A 293 29.27 7.58 19.12
CA LEU A 293 28.87 6.74 20.27
C LEU A 293 27.36 6.48 20.35
N ASN A 294 26.53 7.31 19.70
CA ASN A 294 25.07 7.19 19.64
C ASN A 294 24.52 6.84 18.24
N SER A 295 25.38 6.62 17.24
CA SER A 295 24.90 6.24 15.90
C SER A 295 24.36 4.81 15.91
N ARG A 296 23.18 4.62 15.32
CA ARG A 296 22.49 3.32 15.21
C ARG A 296 23.28 2.35 14.32
N ILE A 297 23.16 1.05 14.61
CA ILE A 297 23.87 0.02 13.84
C ILE A 297 23.01 -0.37 12.64
N GLN A 298 23.46 -0.06 11.43
CA GLN A 298 22.79 -0.50 10.20
C GLN A 298 23.30 -1.87 9.76
N VAL A 299 22.40 -2.84 9.66
CA VAL A 299 22.70 -4.18 9.12
C VAL A 299 21.68 -4.53 8.06
N ASN A 300 22.16 -4.79 6.85
CA ASN A 300 21.32 -5.35 5.80
C ASN A 300 21.21 -6.87 5.98
N VAL A 301 19.99 -7.37 6.20
CA VAL A 301 19.73 -8.80 6.46
C VAL A 301 19.91 -9.65 5.20
N PHE A 302 19.63 -9.08 4.02
CA PHE A 302 19.63 -9.79 2.75
C PHE A 302 20.98 -9.74 2.02
N ASP A 303 21.74 -8.66 2.19
CA ASP A 303 23.11 -8.51 1.67
C ASP A 303 24.05 -7.87 2.72
N PRO A 304 24.44 -8.61 3.77
CA PRO A 304 25.38 -8.13 4.77
C PRO A 304 26.79 -8.09 4.15
N LYS A 305 27.17 -6.93 3.59
CA LYS A 305 28.52 -6.66 3.09
C LYS A 305 29.48 -6.53 4.26
N LEU A 306 30.48 -7.42 4.32
CA LEU A 306 31.53 -7.42 5.33
C LEU A 306 32.88 -7.19 4.66
N GLU A 307 33.73 -6.37 5.26
CA GLU A 307 35.13 -6.28 4.85
C GLU A 307 35.85 -7.63 5.13
N PRO A 308 36.71 -8.12 4.22
CA PRO A 308 37.38 -9.41 4.36
C PRO A 308 38.19 -9.56 5.65
N CYS A 309 38.84 -8.49 6.11
CA CYS A 309 39.62 -8.48 7.36
C CYS A 309 38.71 -8.64 8.59
N HIS A 310 37.60 -7.90 8.65
CA HIS A 310 36.61 -7.99 9.72
C HIS A 310 35.92 -9.37 9.75
N GLN A 311 35.63 -9.96 8.59
CA GLN A 311 35.06 -11.31 8.51
C GLN A 311 36.00 -12.38 9.07
N SER A 312 37.30 -12.34 8.72
CA SER A 312 38.29 -13.30 9.21
C SER A 312 38.45 -13.25 10.74
N VAL A 313 38.49 -12.04 11.32
CA VAL A 313 38.58 -11.84 12.77
C VAL A 313 37.33 -12.32 13.49
N VAL A 314 36.14 -11.98 12.98
CA VAL A 314 34.86 -12.42 13.58
C VAL A 314 34.72 -13.94 13.52
N ASP A 315 35.06 -14.57 12.39
CA ASP A 315 35.02 -16.03 12.28
C ASP A 315 35.99 -16.71 13.26
N LEU A 316 37.18 -16.13 13.47
CA LEU A 316 38.14 -16.63 14.45
C LEU A 316 37.60 -16.52 15.89
N LEU A 317 36.98 -15.39 16.25
CA LEU A 317 36.39 -15.16 17.56
C LEU A 317 35.19 -16.09 17.84
N LEU A 318 34.27 -16.22 16.88
CA LEU A 318 33.12 -17.13 16.99
C LEU A 318 33.58 -18.59 17.07
N THR A 319 34.56 -18.98 16.27
CA THR A 319 35.14 -20.34 16.31
C THR A 319 35.80 -20.62 17.66
N SER A 320 36.59 -19.68 18.18
CA SER A 320 37.21 -19.80 19.51
C SER A 320 36.15 -19.93 20.60
N PHE A 321 35.08 -19.13 20.55
CA PHE A 321 33.97 -19.23 21.50
C PHE A 321 33.30 -20.61 21.47
N CYS A 322 32.91 -21.10 20.29
CA CYS A 322 32.32 -22.43 20.13
C CYS A 322 33.24 -23.52 20.70
N GLN A 323 34.54 -23.46 20.39
CA GLN A 323 35.51 -24.45 20.86
C GLN A 323 35.71 -24.38 22.38
N ASN A 324 35.71 -23.19 22.98
CA ASN A 324 35.85 -22.98 24.42
C ASN A 324 34.62 -23.48 25.18
N LEU A 325 33.41 -23.23 24.68
CA LEU A 325 32.17 -23.75 25.27
C LEU A 325 32.16 -25.28 25.28
N ILE A 326 32.52 -25.91 24.16
CA ILE A 326 32.55 -27.37 24.03
C ILE A 326 33.61 -27.96 24.96
N ALA A 327 34.82 -27.39 24.99
CA ALA A 327 35.88 -27.81 25.90
C ALA A 327 35.44 -27.72 27.37
N ALA A 328 34.83 -26.60 27.79
CA ALA A 328 34.32 -26.43 29.14
C ALA A 328 33.21 -27.44 29.50
N SER A 329 32.34 -27.75 28.54
CA SER A 329 31.18 -28.63 28.72
C SER A 329 31.55 -30.11 28.92
N TYR A 330 32.73 -30.54 28.47
CA TYR A 330 33.23 -31.90 28.73
C TYR A 330 33.57 -32.13 30.20
N PHE A 331 34.03 -31.09 30.90
CA PHE A 331 34.50 -31.20 32.29
C PHE A 331 33.45 -30.74 33.29
N ASN A 332 32.66 -29.70 32.96
CA ASN A 332 31.70 -29.11 33.87
C ASN A 332 30.38 -28.71 33.17
N PRO A 333 29.23 -28.90 33.82
CA PRO A 333 27.97 -28.35 33.34
C PRO A 333 27.97 -26.80 33.40
N PRO A 334 27.13 -26.11 32.60
CA PRO A 334 27.18 -24.65 32.42
C PRO A 334 27.16 -23.84 33.72
N ASP A 335 26.39 -24.27 34.72
CA ASP A 335 26.31 -23.67 36.06
C ASP A 335 27.68 -23.56 36.75
N ARG A 336 28.61 -24.48 36.46
CA ARG A 336 29.94 -24.58 37.10
C ARG A 336 31.10 -24.08 36.22
N GLN A 337 30.83 -23.59 35.01
CA GLN A 337 31.87 -23.13 34.07
C GLN A 337 32.48 -21.75 34.41
N GLY A 338 32.06 -21.10 35.50
CA GLY A 338 32.55 -19.77 35.89
C GLY A 338 32.13 -18.64 34.92
N PRO A 339 32.68 -17.42 35.10
CA PRO A 339 32.31 -16.23 34.32
C PRO A 339 33.07 -16.06 33.00
N CYS A 340 33.99 -16.98 32.65
CA CYS A 340 34.90 -16.83 31.50
C CYS A 340 34.19 -16.48 30.19
N LEU A 341 33.10 -17.20 29.84
CA LEU A 341 32.36 -16.97 28.60
C LEU A 341 31.63 -15.62 28.59
N SER A 342 31.10 -15.20 29.74
CA SER A 342 30.46 -13.88 29.90
C SER A 342 31.49 -12.74 29.77
N LEU A 343 32.68 -12.91 30.35
CA LEU A 343 33.79 -11.94 30.21
C LEU A 343 34.29 -11.84 28.77
N PHE A 344 34.39 -12.97 28.07
CA PHE A 344 34.80 -13.01 26.67
C PHE A 344 33.83 -12.23 25.77
N VAL A 345 32.51 -12.42 25.96
CA VAL A 345 31.48 -11.69 25.21
C VAL A 345 31.45 -10.21 25.59
N LYS A 346 31.61 -9.86 26.87
CA LYS A 346 31.75 -8.46 27.30
C LYS A 346 32.94 -7.76 26.66
N MET A 347 34.07 -8.44 26.52
CA MET A 347 35.25 -7.93 25.82
C MET A 347 34.92 -7.65 24.35
N ILE A 348 34.24 -8.57 23.67
CA ILE A 348 33.78 -8.38 22.28
C ILE A 348 32.82 -7.18 22.16
N CYS A 349 31.85 -7.04 23.07
CA CYS A 349 30.93 -5.90 23.12
C CYS A 349 31.63 -4.57 23.43
N GLY A 350 32.81 -4.59 24.06
CA GLY A 350 33.65 -3.41 24.26
C GLY A 350 34.21 -2.82 22.96
N HIS A 351 34.40 -3.66 21.93
CA HIS A 351 34.92 -3.26 20.62
C HIS A 351 33.79 -2.86 19.67
N ARG A 352 33.32 -1.61 19.75
CA ARG A 352 32.14 -1.14 18.99
C ARG A 352 32.24 -1.31 17.47
N ARG A 353 33.44 -1.21 16.88
CA ARG A 353 33.68 -1.43 15.44
C ARG A 353 33.41 -2.86 14.98
N LEU A 354 33.54 -3.82 15.90
CA LEU A 354 33.31 -5.22 15.62
C LEU A 354 31.82 -5.58 15.66
N ILE A 355 30.98 -4.82 16.37
CA ILE A 355 29.56 -5.16 16.57
C ILE A 355 28.77 -5.23 15.26
N PRO A 356 28.84 -4.25 14.33
CA PRO A 356 28.15 -4.36 13.05
C PRO A 356 28.62 -5.56 12.22
N ALA A 357 29.94 -5.81 12.19
CA ALA A 357 30.51 -6.95 11.48
C ALA A 357 30.09 -8.29 12.11
N LEU A 358 30.03 -8.36 13.44
CA LEU A 358 29.56 -9.51 14.20
C LEU A 358 28.08 -9.80 13.92
N LEU A 359 27.22 -8.78 13.98
CA LEU A 359 25.79 -8.93 13.72
C LEU A 359 25.51 -9.29 12.25
N GLY A 360 26.24 -8.71 11.31
CA GLY A 360 26.19 -9.06 9.89
C GLY A 360 26.65 -10.50 9.63
N ARG A 361 27.74 -10.94 10.27
CA ARG A 361 28.21 -12.33 10.13
C ARG A 361 27.28 -13.33 10.79
N LEU A 362 26.72 -13.01 11.96
CA LEU A 362 25.68 -13.83 12.59
C LEU A 362 24.42 -13.92 11.73
N CYS A 363 24.05 -12.84 11.03
CA CYS A 363 23.00 -12.90 10.02
C CYS A 363 23.33 -13.90 8.90
N GLN A 364 24.53 -13.84 8.32
CA GLN A 364 24.97 -14.82 7.32
C GLN A 364 24.91 -16.25 7.84
N LEU A 365 25.41 -16.48 9.05
CA LEU A 365 25.47 -17.82 9.65
C LEU A 365 24.09 -18.38 10.01
N ILE A 366 23.20 -17.56 10.58
CA ILE A 366 21.89 -17.99 11.08
C ILE A 366 20.85 -18.03 9.96
N TYR A 367 20.78 -16.98 9.13
CA TYR A 367 19.74 -16.85 8.10
C TYR A 367 20.11 -17.58 6.80
N HIS A 368 21.33 -17.40 6.30
CA HIS A 368 21.74 -17.93 4.99
C HIS A 368 22.41 -19.32 5.08
N GLN A 369 23.26 -19.54 6.08
CA GLN A 369 24.07 -20.76 6.20
C GLN A 369 23.54 -21.75 7.26
N GLY A 370 22.44 -21.42 7.94
CA GLY A 370 21.93 -22.16 9.10
C GLY A 370 21.82 -23.68 8.90
N PRO A 371 21.17 -24.17 7.83
CA PRO A 371 21.06 -25.61 7.54
C PRO A 371 22.39 -26.36 7.42
N SER A 372 23.45 -25.68 6.96
CA SER A 372 24.77 -26.26 6.73
C SER A 372 25.64 -26.37 7.99
N LEU A 373 25.18 -25.79 9.12
CA LEU A 373 25.97 -25.75 10.35
C LEU A 373 25.95 -27.08 11.12
N ASN A 374 27.12 -27.45 11.62
CA ASN A 374 27.33 -28.59 12.51
C ASN A 374 26.69 -28.37 13.88
N ASP A 375 26.33 -29.45 14.58
CA ASP A 375 25.73 -29.40 15.92
C ASP A 375 26.53 -28.59 16.94
N ALA A 376 27.85 -28.77 16.95
CA ALA A 376 28.74 -28.04 17.85
C ALA A 376 28.73 -26.52 17.58
N HIS A 377 28.64 -26.12 16.30
CA HIS A 377 28.52 -24.70 15.94
C HIS A 377 27.16 -24.14 16.36
N ILE A 378 26.07 -24.90 16.22
CA ILE A 378 24.73 -24.47 16.64
C ILE A 378 24.68 -24.27 18.16
N LEU A 379 25.22 -25.21 18.95
CA LEU A 379 25.30 -25.08 20.41
C LEU A 379 26.11 -23.85 20.82
N GLY A 380 27.28 -23.64 20.19
CA GLY A 380 28.15 -22.50 20.43
C GLY A 380 27.48 -21.16 20.11
N LEU A 381 26.88 -21.03 18.93
CA LEU A 381 26.18 -19.81 18.52
C LEU A 381 24.93 -19.54 19.38
N ALA A 382 24.19 -20.59 19.77
CA ALA A 382 23.03 -20.46 20.65
C ALA A 382 23.41 -19.92 22.04
N ALA A 383 24.49 -20.45 22.65
CA ALA A 383 25.00 -19.94 23.91
C ALA A 383 25.58 -18.52 23.77
N PHE A 384 26.22 -18.21 22.64
CA PHE A 384 26.74 -16.87 22.35
C PHE A 384 25.62 -15.82 22.30
N VAL A 385 24.48 -16.12 21.66
CA VAL A 385 23.31 -15.22 21.61
C VAL A 385 22.73 -14.96 23.00
N ILE A 386 22.73 -15.94 23.90
CA ILE A 386 22.30 -15.76 25.29
C ILE A 386 23.27 -14.83 26.05
N HIS A 387 24.58 -15.00 25.88
CA HIS A 387 25.54 -14.08 26.50
C HIS A 387 25.53 -12.67 25.89
N LEU A 388 25.19 -12.54 24.61
CA LEU A 388 24.93 -11.24 23.99
C LEU A 388 23.68 -10.57 24.59
N SER A 389 22.63 -11.33 24.93
CA SER A 389 21.46 -10.77 25.59
C SER A 389 21.73 -10.36 27.04
N GLU A 390 22.68 -11.01 27.75
CA GLU A 390 23.20 -10.51 29.04
C GLU A 390 23.88 -9.14 28.88
N CYS A 391 24.55 -8.92 27.74
CA CYS A 391 25.30 -7.71 27.43
C CYS A 391 24.49 -6.67 26.65
N ARG A 392 23.15 -6.80 26.60
CA ARG A 392 22.28 -5.93 25.80
C ARG A 392 22.44 -4.43 26.05
N SER A 393 22.83 -4.03 27.26
CA SER A 393 23.05 -2.62 27.62
C SER A 393 24.29 -2.01 26.95
N LEU A 394 25.21 -2.84 26.47
CA LEU A 394 26.45 -2.42 25.82
C LEU A 394 26.30 -2.29 24.30
N ILE A 395 25.17 -2.77 23.75
CA ILE A 395 24.94 -2.85 22.31
C ILE A 395 23.85 -1.83 21.93
N PRO A 396 24.14 -0.86 21.04
CA PRO A 396 23.15 0.08 20.52
C PRO A 396 21.99 -0.59 19.78
N GLU A 397 20.89 0.15 19.58
CA GLU A 397 19.75 -0.32 18.79
C GLU A 397 20.14 -0.54 17.30
N VAL A 398 19.50 -1.53 16.68
CA VAL A 398 19.86 -2.03 15.34
C VAL A 398 18.79 -1.60 14.33
N GLU A 399 19.21 -0.89 13.29
CA GLU A 399 18.41 -0.66 12.10
C GLU A 399 18.64 -1.81 11.13
N ALA A 400 17.60 -2.63 10.92
CA ALA A 400 17.66 -3.76 10.01
C ALA A 400 16.88 -3.45 8.73
N ASP A 401 17.56 -3.43 7.59
CA ASP A 401 16.91 -3.31 6.29
C ASP A 401 16.26 -4.65 5.93
N LEU A 402 14.93 -4.72 6.11
CA LEU A 402 14.12 -5.89 5.78
C LEU A 402 13.70 -5.96 4.30
N GLY A 403 14.28 -5.12 3.42
CA GLY A 403 13.98 -5.11 1.99
C GLY A 403 12.55 -4.70 1.63
N ILE A 404 11.79 -4.12 2.58
CA ILE A 404 10.44 -3.61 2.35
C ILE A 404 10.57 -2.12 2.03
N SER A 405 10.34 -1.75 0.78
CA SER A 405 10.27 -0.38 0.27
C SER A 405 8.97 0.32 0.68
N GLN A 406 8.78 0.53 1.99
CA GLN A 406 7.77 1.48 2.49
C GLN A 406 8.41 2.56 3.37
N PRO A 407 7.82 3.76 3.43
CA PRO A 407 8.23 4.84 4.33
C PRO A 407 7.65 4.60 5.73
N VAL A 408 7.70 3.37 6.23
CA VAL A 408 7.47 3.14 7.66
C VAL A 408 8.83 3.38 8.28
N ALA A 409 8.94 4.44 9.10
CA ALA A 409 10.13 4.82 9.87
C ALA A 409 11.03 3.62 10.11
N GLU A 410 12.28 3.67 9.62
CA GLU A 410 13.34 2.67 9.82
C GLU A 410 13.10 1.97 11.15
N LYS A 411 12.61 0.73 11.10
CA LYS A 411 12.08 0.10 12.30
C LYS A 411 13.28 -0.23 13.16
N VAL A 412 13.57 0.64 14.11
CA VAL A 412 14.64 0.46 15.08
C VAL A 412 14.30 -0.80 15.88
N LEU A 413 15.08 -1.85 15.68
CA LEU A 413 14.89 -3.13 16.34
C LEU A 413 15.78 -3.19 17.57
N SER A 414 15.20 -3.68 18.65
CA SER A 414 16.01 -4.22 19.74
C SER A 414 16.77 -5.47 19.24
N ILE A 415 17.90 -5.79 19.87
CA ILE A 415 18.68 -7.00 19.56
C ILE A 415 17.83 -8.27 19.68
N SER A 416 16.87 -8.29 20.62
CA SER A 416 15.92 -9.39 20.78
C SER A 416 14.99 -9.56 19.57
N GLU A 417 14.54 -8.45 18.98
CA GLU A 417 13.72 -8.46 17.77
C GLU A 417 14.56 -8.79 16.54
N TYR A 418 15.82 -8.35 16.48
CA TYR A 418 16.75 -8.72 15.42
C TYR A 418 16.91 -10.25 15.31
N TRP A 419 17.10 -10.96 16.44
CA TRP A 419 17.14 -12.43 16.44
C TRP A 419 15.84 -13.07 15.94
N SER A 420 14.70 -12.41 16.15
CA SER A 420 13.40 -12.90 15.69
C SER A 420 13.29 -12.93 14.16
N CYS A 421 13.91 -11.94 13.48
CA CYS A 421 13.95 -11.82 12.03
C CYS A 421 14.88 -12.86 11.38
N LEU A 422 15.98 -13.22 12.05
CA LEU A 422 16.97 -14.15 11.49
C LEU A 422 16.49 -15.62 11.51
N LEU A 423 15.75 -16.02 12.53
CA LEU A 423 15.31 -17.40 12.71
C LEU A 423 14.02 -17.69 11.96
N VAL A 424 14.10 -17.90 10.65
CA VAL A 424 12.91 -18.12 9.83
C VAL A 424 12.48 -19.60 9.82
N CYS A 425 11.16 -19.86 9.75
CA CYS A 425 10.56 -21.19 9.66
C CYS A 425 9.76 -21.30 8.35
N ARG A 426 10.46 -21.51 7.23
CA ARG A 426 9.87 -21.55 5.87
C ARG A 426 9.87 -22.94 5.25
N THR A 427 10.98 -23.66 5.42
CA THR A 427 11.33 -24.94 4.78
C THR A 427 11.73 -25.96 5.83
N LYS A 428 11.74 -27.24 5.48
CA LYS A 428 12.13 -28.37 6.34
C LYS A 428 13.50 -28.17 6.98
N GLU A 429 14.46 -27.66 6.21
CA GLU A 429 15.81 -27.37 6.68
C GLU A 429 15.82 -26.23 7.70
N SER A 430 15.08 -25.16 7.42
CA SER A 430 14.94 -24.03 8.35
C SER A 430 14.21 -24.42 9.64
N PHE A 431 13.19 -25.30 9.57
CA PHE A 431 12.50 -25.86 10.73
C PHE A 431 13.44 -26.69 11.60
N SER A 432 14.24 -27.57 10.97
CA SER A 432 15.24 -28.37 11.67
C SER A 432 16.28 -27.49 12.37
N PHE A 433 16.83 -26.51 11.66
CA PHE A 433 17.78 -25.56 12.20
C PHE A 433 17.19 -24.73 13.35
N CYS A 434 15.99 -24.15 13.17
CA CYS A 434 15.34 -23.34 14.20
C CYS A 434 15.01 -24.17 15.45
N THR A 435 14.60 -25.43 15.29
CA THR A 435 14.38 -26.35 16.42
C THR A 435 15.67 -26.60 17.19
N ARG A 436 16.75 -26.94 16.47
CA ARG A 436 18.09 -27.19 17.04
C ARG A 436 18.58 -25.96 17.81
N PHE A 437 18.54 -24.80 17.16
CA PHE A 437 19.03 -23.54 17.71
C PHE A 437 18.24 -23.08 18.95
N CYS A 438 16.91 -23.04 18.87
CA CYS A 438 16.09 -22.58 19.99
C CYS A 438 16.16 -23.56 21.18
N THR A 439 16.16 -24.86 20.92
CA THR A 439 16.29 -25.88 21.97
C THR A 439 17.65 -25.76 22.67
N ALA A 440 18.74 -25.58 21.92
CA ALA A 440 20.07 -25.36 22.46
C ALA A 440 20.14 -24.10 23.33
N ALA A 441 19.62 -22.97 22.84
CA ALA A 441 19.67 -21.69 23.55
C ALA A 441 18.93 -21.73 24.90
N ILE A 442 17.70 -22.25 24.90
CA ILE A 442 16.89 -22.33 26.12
C ILE A 442 17.45 -23.38 27.08
N SER A 443 17.90 -24.54 26.58
CA SER A 443 18.52 -25.56 27.44
C SER A 443 19.81 -25.03 28.10
N TYR A 444 20.63 -24.28 27.36
CA TYR A 444 21.84 -23.65 27.90
C TYR A 444 21.50 -22.67 29.02
N LEU A 445 20.55 -21.78 28.77
CA LEU A 445 20.08 -20.80 29.75
C LEU A 445 19.56 -21.46 31.03
N MET A 446 18.70 -22.48 30.89
CA MET A 446 18.11 -23.19 32.04
C MET A 446 19.18 -23.93 32.85
N CYS A 447 20.24 -24.42 32.20
CA CYS A 447 21.37 -25.04 32.88
C CYS A 447 22.34 -24.01 33.50
N LYS A 448 22.60 -22.87 32.85
CA LYS A 448 23.56 -21.86 33.31
C LYS A 448 23.03 -21.02 34.47
N PHE A 449 21.74 -20.73 34.48
CA PHE A 449 21.10 -19.85 35.46
C PHE A 449 20.02 -20.57 36.28
N PRO A 450 20.36 -21.64 37.03
CA PRO A 450 19.38 -22.41 37.77
C PRO A 450 18.84 -21.65 39.00
N SER A 451 19.42 -20.54 39.40
CA SER A 451 19.00 -19.74 40.56
C SER A 451 18.24 -18.46 40.21
N PHE A 452 18.14 -18.10 38.94
CA PHE A 452 17.51 -16.85 38.52
C PHE A 452 16.01 -16.82 38.84
N SER A 453 15.53 -15.63 39.22
CA SER A 453 14.11 -15.38 39.41
C SER A 453 13.38 -15.38 38.06
N ARG A 454 12.05 -15.45 38.08
CA ARG A 454 11.23 -15.44 36.86
C ARG A 454 11.42 -14.13 36.08
N ASP A 455 11.49 -13.01 36.79
CA ASP A 455 11.63 -11.68 36.20
C ASP A 455 13.00 -11.50 35.52
N ASP A 456 14.06 -12.04 36.12
CA ASP A 456 15.41 -12.00 35.54
C ASP A 456 15.52 -12.85 34.26
N LEU A 457 14.88 -14.03 34.25
CA LEU A 457 14.79 -14.86 33.04
C LEU A 457 13.94 -14.17 31.95
N CYS A 458 12.84 -13.53 32.32
CA CYS A 458 12.02 -12.74 31.40
C CYS A 458 12.82 -11.61 30.73
N ALA A 459 13.71 -10.97 31.49
CA ALA A 459 14.58 -9.92 30.96
C ALA A 459 15.66 -10.48 30.03
N LEU A 460 16.21 -11.66 30.31
CA LEU A 460 17.36 -12.20 29.60
C LEU A 460 16.99 -12.93 28.29
N VAL A 461 15.83 -13.58 28.25
CA VAL A 461 15.41 -14.43 27.13
C VAL A 461 14.76 -13.63 26.02
N PRO A 462 15.26 -13.70 24.77
CA PRO A 462 14.54 -13.17 23.61
C PRO A 462 13.18 -13.87 23.47
N PRO A 463 12.04 -13.15 23.53
CA PRO A 463 10.72 -13.78 23.50
C PRO A 463 10.42 -14.58 22.23
N SER A 464 11.07 -14.21 21.12
CA SER A 464 10.95 -14.88 19.83
C SER A 464 11.40 -16.35 19.87
N LEU A 465 12.45 -16.69 20.65
CA LEU A 465 12.93 -18.07 20.78
C LEU A 465 11.88 -18.97 21.44
N VAL A 466 11.26 -18.46 22.51
CA VAL A 466 10.22 -19.19 23.25
C VAL A 466 8.96 -19.34 22.41
N LYS A 467 8.52 -18.27 21.73
CA LYS A 467 7.38 -18.29 20.81
C LYS A 467 7.59 -19.25 19.64
N LYS A 468 8.80 -19.32 19.07
CA LYS A 468 9.15 -20.30 18.02
C LYS A 468 9.11 -21.73 18.55
N LEU A 469 9.57 -22.00 19.78
CA LEU A 469 9.41 -23.33 20.39
C LEU A 469 7.93 -23.68 20.66
N GLN A 470 7.12 -22.72 21.11
CA GLN A 470 5.66 -22.90 21.27
C GLN A 470 4.96 -23.24 19.96
N TYR A 471 5.46 -22.73 18.84
CA TYR A 471 4.98 -23.07 17.52
C TYR A 471 5.48 -24.44 17.03
N ILE A 472 6.79 -24.69 17.12
CA ILE A 472 7.45 -25.84 16.50
C ILE A 472 7.26 -27.13 17.29
N VAL A 473 7.34 -27.11 18.63
CA VAL A 473 7.32 -28.35 19.42
C VAL A 473 5.97 -29.08 19.30
N PRO A 474 4.80 -28.41 19.43
CA PRO A 474 3.51 -29.05 19.16
C PRO A 474 3.32 -29.42 17.68
N ARG A 475 3.94 -28.69 16.74
CA ARG A 475 3.92 -29.05 15.31
C ARG A 475 4.59 -30.40 15.08
N LEU A 476 5.78 -30.60 15.64
CA LEU A 476 6.58 -31.81 15.45
C LEU A 476 6.18 -32.97 16.37
N SER A 477 5.69 -32.73 17.58
CA SER A 477 5.47 -33.78 18.58
C SER A 477 4.03 -33.76 19.11
N LEU A 478 3.30 -34.85 18.88
CA LEU A 478 1.92 -35.03 19.36
C LEU A 478 1.81 -35.01 20.89
N GLU A 479 2.85 -35.45 21.59
CA GLU A 479 2.91 -35.45 23.05
C GLU A 479 2.79 -34.04 23.66
N ALA A 480 3.33 -33.04 22.97
CA ALA A 480 3.23 -31.65 23.40
C ALA A 480 1.80 -31.09 23.25
N ARG A 481 0.92 -31.77 22.50
CA ARG A 481 -0.50 -31.44 22.33
C ARG A 481 -1.39 -32.01 23.45
N GLY A 482 -0.81 -32.71 24.42
CA GLY A 482 -1.54 -33.33 25.54
C GLY A 482 -1.95 -34.80 25.30
N ILE A 483 -1.50 -35.42 24.21
CA ILE A 483 -1.70 -36.86 23.95
C ILE A 483 -0.64 -37.62 24.76
N THR A 484 -1.07 -38.41 25.75
CA THR A 484 -0.16 -39.19 26.60
C THR A 484 0.52 -40.30 25.80
N CYS A 485 1.85 -40.22 25.63
CA CYS A 485 2.68 -41.33 25.20
C CYS A 485 3.44 -41.89 26.42
N GLU A 486 3.53 -43.22 26.54
CA GLU A 486 4.20 -43.93 27.66
C GLU A 486 5.74 -43.85 27.60
N GLU A 487 6.32 -42.72 27.21
CA GLU A 487 7.78 -42.54 27.28
C GLU A 487 8.22 -41.98 28.63
N GLY A 488 9.14 -42.71 29.28
CA GLY A 488 9.63 -42.44 30.63
C GLY A 488 10.23 -41.04 30.81
N LYS A 489 10.17 -40.53 32.05
CA LYS A 489 10.79 -39.28 32.50
C LYS A 489 12.31 -39.33 32.26
N ALA A 490 12.76 -38.91 31.09
CA ALA A 490 14.16 -38.66 30.83
C ALA A 490 14.42 -37.16 31.06
N ASP A 491 15.13 -36.84 32.14
CA ASP A 491 15.60 -35.48 32.39
C ASP A 491 16.62 -35.07 31.31
N LEU A 492 16.45 -33.89 30.73
CA LEU A 492 17.38 -33.35 29.74
C LEU A 492 18.68 -32.95 30.44
N SER A 493 19.78 -33.69 30.20
CA SER A 493 21.11 -33.30 30.68
C SER A 493 21.88 -32.54 29.60
N TRP A 494 22.58 -31.46 29.96
CA TRP A 494 23.42 -30.68 29.04
C TRP A 494 24.47 -31.55 28.32
N SER A 495 25.00 -32.56 29.01
CA SER A 495 25.97 -33.52 28.46
C SER A 495 25.41 -34.38 27.33
N SER A 496 24.09 -34.59 27.28
CA SER A 496 23.44 -35.24 26.15
C SER A 496 23.46 -34.33 24.92
N LEU A 497 23.18 -33.04 25.06
CA LEU A 497 23.14 -32.08 23.94
C LEU A 497 24.49 -31.89 23.25
N SER A 498 25.61 -32.02 23.97
CA SER A 498 26.96 -31.94 23.41
C SER A 498 27.39 -33.14 22.56
N CYS A 499 26.57 -34.21 22.46
CA CYS A 499 26.90 -35.41 21.69
C CYS A 499 26.32 -35.39 20.25
N PRO A 500 27.08 -35.76 19.20
CA PRO A 500 26.65 -35.68 17.79
C PRO A 500 25.49 -36.61 17.36
N SER A 501 25.05 -37.54 18.20
CA SER A 501 24.03 -38.55 17.86
C SER A 501 22.61 -38.18 18.34
N LEU A 502 22.37 -36.93 18.73
CA LEU A 502 21.11 -36.56 19.37
C LEU A 502 19.94 -36.34 18.41
N ASN A 503 18.80 -36.92 18.78
CA ASN A 503 17.52 -36.59 18.18
C ASN A 503 16.97 -35.32 18.82
N TYR A 504 17.16 -34.16 18.17
CA TYR A 504 16.70 -32.86 18.65
C TYR A 504 15.19 -32.77 18.87
N ARG A 505 14.38 -33.61 18.20
CA ARG A 505 12.94 -33.70 18.45
C ARG A 505 12.64 -34.24 19.85
N ARG A 506 13.47 -35.17 20.35
CA ARG A 506 13.36 -35.70 21.70
C ARG A 506 13.88 -34.70 22.74
N ALA A 507 14.98 -34.03 22.43
CA ALA A 507 15.52 -32.99 23.31
C ALA A 507 14.56 -31.82 23.52
N SER A 508 13.93 -31.32 22.44
CA SER A 508 12.96 -30.24 22.53
C SER A 508 11.70 -30.65 23.30
N LEU A 509 11.29 -31.90 23.19
CA LEU A 509 10.18 -32.47 23.95
C LEU A 509 10.51 -32.66 25.44
N CYS A 510 11.73 -33.10 25.77
CA CYS A 510 12.19 -33.18 27.17
C CYS A 510 12.25 -31.79 27.80
N LEU A 511 12.74 -30.77 27.08
CA LEU A 511 12.67 -29.37 27.50
C LEU A 511 11.22 -28.92 27.70
N TRP A 512 10.32 -29.26 26.77
CA TRP A 512 8.91 -28.93 26.86
C TRP A 512 8.24 -29.50 28.12
N LYS A 513 8.57 -30.73 28.52
CA LYS A 513 8.02 -31.38 29.71
C LYS A 513 8.56 -30.81 31.03
N GLN A 514 9.62 -29.98 31.00
CA GLN A 514 10.22 -29.41 32.20
C GLN A 514 9.28 -28.39 32.87
N ALA A 515 9.02 -28.55 34.18
CA ALA A 515 8.10 -27.69 34.93
C ALA A 515 8.47 -26.20 34.87
N ARG A 516 9.77 -25.89 34.99
CA ARG A 516 10.30 -24.53 34.91
C ARG A 516 10.03 -23.85 33.58
N PHE A 517 10.14 -24.60 32.49
CA PHE A 517 9.84 -24.07 31.16
C PHE A 517 8.34 -23.85 31.00
N GLN A 518 7.49 -24.78 31.46
CA GLN A 518 6.04 -24.61 31.46
C GLN A 518 5.55 -23.41 32.29
N GLU A 519 6.25 -23.05 33.36
CA GLU A 519 5.98 -21.83 34.13
C GLU A 519 6.38 -20.55 33.39
N LEU A 520 7.43 -20.60 32.56
CA LEU A 520 7.85 -19.49 31.70
C LEU A 520 6.81 -19.22 30.60
N LEU A 521 6.20 -20.26 30.02
CA LEU A 521 5.19 -20.11 28.96
C LEU A 521 3.92 -19.36 29.43
N LYS A 522 3.66 -19.31 30.74
CA LYS A 522 2.49 -18.61 31.31
C LYS A 522 2.66 -17.09 31.30
N GLU A 523 3.88 -16.58 31.18
CA GLU A 523 4.16 -15.14 31.19
C GLU A 523 3.69 -14.45 29.92
N LYS A 524 3.10 -13.26 30.06
CA LYS A 524 2.49 -12.51 28.94
C LYS A 524 3.49 -12.21 27.81
N ALA A 525 4.75 -11.94 28.14
CA ALA A 525 5.79 -11.63 27.15
C ALA A 525 6.07 -12.81 26.19
N PHE A 526 5.87 -14.05 26.66
CA PHE A 526 6.17 -15.27 25.91
C PHE A 526 4.93 -15.96 25.33
N GLN A 527 3.72 -15.45 25.59
CA GLN A 527 2.50 -16.02 25.01
C GLN A 527 2.45 -15.78 23.50
N LEU A 528 2.35 -16.85 22.74
CA LEU A 528 2.08 -16.81 21.30
C LEU A 528 0.59 -16.56 21.07
N SER A 529 0.23 -15.40 20.53
CA SER A 529 -1.16 -15.11 20.18
C SER A 529 -1.60 -15.81 18.90
N PHE A 530 -2.92 -15.96 18.70
CA PHE A 530 -3.46 -16.59 17.49
C PHE A 530 -3.02 -15.87 16.20
N ARG A 531 -2.96 -14.53 16.22
CA ARG A 531 -2.47 -13.72 15.10
C ARG A 531 -0.99 -13.98 14.81
N GLU A 532 -0.15 -14.03 15.84
CA GLU A 532 1.28 -14.33 15.66
C GLU A 532 1.51 -15.74 15.13
N TRP A 533 0.74 -16.73 15.61
CA TRP A 533 0.77 -18.10 15.09
C TRP A 533 0.40 -18.14 13.60
N LEU A 534 -0.66 -17.43 13.19
CA LEU A 534 -1.08 -17.33 11.79
C LEU A 534 0.00 -16.69 10.91
N LEU A 535 0.68 -15.64 11.39
CA LEU A 535 1.78 -15.01 10.63
C LEU A 535 2.93 -15.99 10.40
N LEU A 536 3.29 -16.79 11.41
CA LEU A 536 4.31 -17.84 11.25
C LEU A 536 3.87 -18.92 10.24
N GLU A 537 2.60 -19.33 10.28
CA GLU A 537 2.09 -20.37 9.36
C GLU A 537 1.95 -19.86 7.90
N LEU A 538 1.61 -18.59 7.71
CA LEU A 538 1.52 -17.97 6.38
C LEU A 538 2.88 -17.83 5.69
N GLU A 539 3.98 -17.79 6.45
CA GLU A 539 5.35 -17.79 5.92
C GLU A 539 5.82 -19.18 5.47
N VAL A 540 5.18 -20.28 5.88
CA VAL A 540 5.60 -21.64 5.53
C VAL A 540 5.32 -21.95 4.07
N HIS A 541 6.29 -22.52 3.36
CA HIS A 541 6.09 -23.03 2.00
C HIS A 541 5.51 -24.45 2.06
N PRO A 542 4.27 -24.67 1.59
CA PRO A 542 3.60 -25.98 1.64
C PRO A 542 4.38 -27.14 1.00
N GLU A 543 5.17 -26.85 -0.03
CA GLU A 543 5.90 -27.86 -0.81
C GLU A 543 7.20 -28.30 -0.14
N GLU A 544 7.81 -27.44 0.66
CA GLU A 544 9.09 -27.67 1.32
C GLU A 544 8.95 -27.86 2.84
N ASP A 545 7.75 -28.13 3.33
CA ASP A 545 7.44 -28.30 4.75
C ASP A 545 8.05 -29.59 5.35
N ILE A 546 8.19 -29.63 6.67
CA ILE A 546 8.58 -30.83 7.43
C ILE A 546 7.44 -31.83 7.60
N LEU A 547 6.19 -31.36 7.57
CA LEU A 547 4.98 -32.18 7.68
C LEU A 547 4.40 -32.54 6.31
N SER A 548 3.83 -33.73 6.20
CA SER A 548 2.97 -34.09 5.06
C SER A 548 1.67 -33.26 5.07
N ALA A 549 0.99 -33.20 3.92
CA ALA A 549 -0.26 -32.42 3.80
C ALA A 549 -1.33 -32.85 4.83
N SER A 550 -1.46 -34.15 5.13
CA SER A 550 -2.42 -34.65 6.14
C SER A 550 -2.02 -34.26 7.55
N GLU A 551 -0.74 -34.45 7.92
CA GLU A 551 -0.26 -34.07 9.26
C GLU A 551 -0.36 -32.56 9.53
N ARG A 552 -0.20 -31.76 8.47
CA ARG A 552 -0.38 -30.31 8.53
C ARG A 552 -1.83 -29.92 8.77
N GLN A 553 -2.77 -30.56 8.09
CA GLN A 553 -4.21 -30.35 8.32
C GLN A 553 -4.60 -30.74 9.76
N ASP A 554 -4.08 -31.84 10.29
CA ASP A 554 -4.29 -32.25 11.68
C ASP A 554 -3.70 -31.25 12.67
N PHE A 555 -2.51 -30.70 12.38
CA PHE A 555 -1.90 -29.64 13.16
C PHE A 555 -2.74 -28.36 13.17
N HIS A 556 -3.22 -27.90 12.01
CA HIS A 556 -4.10 -26.74 11.90
C HIS A 556 -5.40 -26.95 12.66
N TYR A 557 -5.99 -28.15 12.56
CA TYR A 557 -7.21 -28.50 13.28
C TYR A 557 -7.01 -28.41 14.80
N TRP A 558 -5.94 -29.01 15.32
CA TRP A 558 -5.58 -28.90 16.74
C TRP A 558 -5.36 -27.43 17.15
N ALA A 559 -4.54 -26.69 16.41
CA ALA A 559 -4.16 -25.32 16.77
C ALA A 559 -5.38 -24.38 16.78
N ILE A 560 -6.21 -24.43 15.75
CA ILE A 560 -7.38 -23.54 15.62
C ILE A 560 -8.48 -23.98 16.58
N TYR A 561 -8.97 -25.24 16.48
CA TYR A 561 -10.18 -25.67 17.17
C TYR A 561 -9.96 -26.06 18.63
N GLN A 562 -8.82 -26.64 18.98
CA GLN A 562 -8.58 -27.19 20.32
C GLN A 562 -7.76 -26.22 21.19
N TRP A 563 -6.89 -25.40 20.59
CA TRP A 563 -6.02 -24.49 21.32
C TRP A 563 -6.52 -23.04 21.31
N TYR A 564 -6.52 -22.35 20.16
CA TYR A 564 -6.77 -20.90 20.11
C TYR A 564 -8.24 -20.49 20.14
N LEU A 565 -9.14 -21.26 19.53
CA LEU A 565 -10.57 -20.95 19.56
C LEU A 565 -11.13 -20.94 20.99
N PRO A 566 -10.92 -21.97 21.85
CA PRO A 566 -11.43 -21.96 23.22
C PRO A 566 -10.61 -21.08 24.19
N ALA A 567 -9.39 -20.69 23.84
CA ALA A 567 -8.53 -19.90 24.72
C ALA A 567 -9.06 -18.47 24.94
N PRO A 568 -8.84 -17.88 26.13
CA PRO A 568 -9.26 -16.51 26.41
C PRO A 568 -8.61 -15.46 25.52
N SER A 569 -9.34 -14.39 25.19
CA SER A 569 -8.80 -13.25 24.43
C SER A 569 -7.65 -12.54 25.13
N ALA A 570 -7.66 -12.51 26.47
CA ALA A 570 -6.58 -11.93 27.26
C ALA A 570 -5.24 -12.65 27.10
N SER A 571 -5.27 -13.94 26.71
CA SER A 571 -4.10 -14.76 26.38
C SER A 571 -3.88 -14.91 24.87
N GLY A 572 -4.52 -14.07 24.06
CA GLY A 572 -4.38 -14.09 22.59
C GLY A 572 -5.24 -15.14 21.87
N GLY A 573 -6.26 -15.71 22.52
CA GLY A 573 -7.26 -16.61 21.92
C GLY A 573 -8.56 -15.91 21.47
N CYS A 574 -9.64 -16.68 21.30
CA CYS A 574 -10.91 -16.20 20.75
C CYS A 574 -12.15 -16.33 21.66
N ASP A 575 -12.03 -16.74 22.93
CA ASP A 575 -13.14 -16.94 23.89
C ASP A 575 -14.26 -17.91 23.41
N GLY A 576 -13.96 -18.77 22.44
CA GLY A 576 -14.95 -19.63 21.78
C GLY A 576 -15.79 -18.93 20.70
N ASP A 577 -15.50 -17.67 20.38
CA ASP A 577 -16.19 -16.90 19.34
C ASP A 577 -15.58 -17.17 17.95
N LEU A 578 -16.36 -17.85 17.11
CA LEU A 578 -16.01 -18.16 15.73
C LEU A 578 -15.97 -16.90 14.84
N GLU A 579 -16.79 -15.88 15.08
CA GLU A 579 -16.78 -14.65 14.29
C GLU A 579 -15.46 -13.89 14.50
N LYS A 580 -15.01 -13.84 15.76
CA LYS A 580 -13.73 -13.27 16.13
C LYS A 580 -12.55 -14.05 15.52
N ALA A 581 -12.59 -15.38 15.56
CA ALA A 581 -11.57 -16.21 14.94
C ALA A 581 -11.46 -15.96 13.43
N CYS A 582 -12.60 -15.93 12.71
CA CYS A 582 -12.64 -15.58 11.29
C CYS A 582 -12.08 -14.17 11.03
N GLY A 583 -12.43 -13.19 11.87
CA GLY A 583 -11.91 -11.83 11.77
C GLY A 583 -10.39 -11.75 11.94
N ILE A 584 -9.82 -12.48 12.89
CA ILE A 584 -8.36 -12.55 13.07
C ILE A 584 -7.70 -13.19 11.84
N ILE A 585 -8.24 -14.29 11.32
CA ILE A 585 -7.69 -14.97 10.12
C ILE A 585 -7.69 -14.04 8.91
N ILE A 586 -8.84 -13.41 8.60
CA ILE A 586 -8.99 -12.51 7.46
C ILE A 586 -8.03 -11.33 7.57
N ASN A 587 -8.01 -10.64 8.72
CA ASN A 587 -7.13 -9.50 8.94
C ASN A 587 -5.65 -9.88 8.82
N THR A 588 -5.28 -11.07 9.31
CA THR A 588 -3.89 -11.53 9.24
C THR A 588 -3.46 -11.87 7.82
N ILE A 589 -4.32 -12.51 7.01
CA ILE A 589 -4.06 -12.77 5.59
C ILE A 589 -3.86 -11.46 4.82
N LEU A 590 -4.74 -10.47 5.07
CA LEU A 590 -4.67 -9.16 4.44
C LEU A 590 -3.40 -8.40 4.83
N ASP A 591 -3.07 -8.36 6.13
CA ASP A 591 -1.83 -7.73 6.63
C ASP A 591 -0.57 -8.38 6.03
N PHE A 592 -0.57 -9.71 5.90
CA PHE A 592 0.55 -10.45 5.34
C PHE A 592 0.74 -10.18 3.84
N SER A 593 -0.36 -10.20 3.09
CA SER A 593 -0.33 -9.96 1.64
C SER A 593 0.12 -8.54 1.29
N GLN A 594 -0.32 -7.54 2.07
CA GLN A 594 0.16 -6.16 1.92
C GLN A 594 1.68 -6.04 2.10
N ARG A 595 2.28 -6.75 3.07
CA ARG A 595 3.73 -6.69 3.34
C ARG A 595 4.57 -7.29 2.21
N LEU A 596 4.06 -8.31 1.53
CA LEU A 596 4.77 -9.01 0.46
C LEU A 596 4.73 -8.25 -0.88
N ASP A 597 3.61 -7.60 -1.20
CA ASP A 597 3.41 -6.89 -2.48
C ASP A 597 4.36 -5.68 -2.67
N LEU A 598 4.96 -5.16 -1.60
CA LEU A 598 5.87 -4.02 -1.67
C LEU A 598 7.31 -4.42 -2.05
N GLY A 599 7.68 -5.69 -1.90
CA GLY A 599 9.10 -6.12 -1.96
C GLY A 599 9.55 -6.90 -3.19
N SER A 600 8.68 -7.27 -4.14
CA SER A 600 9.12 -8.11 -5.28
C SER A 600 8.39 -7.86 -6.59
N TYR A 601 9.19 -7.55 -7.60
CA TYR A 601 8.82 -7.59 -9.02
C TYR A 601 8.34 -8.99 -9.44
N GLY A 602 7.25 -9.00 -10.20
CA GLY A 602 6.91 -10.07 -11.13
C GLY A 602 5.94 -11.09 -10.59
N GLN A 603 4.71 -11.09 -11.12
CA GLN A 603 3.90 -12.21 -11.61
C GLN A 603 3.96 -13.60 -10.94
N LEU A 604 4.49 -13.74 -9.72
CA LEU A 604 4.26 -14.88 -8.86
C LEU A 604 2.80 -14.77 -8.44
N LYS A 605 2.00 -15.74 -8.86
CA LYS A 605 0.63 -15.96 -8.38
C LYS A 605 0.66 -15.87 -6.85
N MET A 606 0.27 -14.71 -6.32
CA MET A 606 0.06 -14.48 -4.90
C MET A 606 -1.16 -15.31 -4.47
N SER A 607 -0.95 -16.60 -4.24
CA SER A 607 -1.98 -17.48 -3.69
C SER A 607 -1.96 -17.32 -2.17
N VAL A 608 -3.06 -16.82 -1.60
CA VAL A 608 -3.37 -17.03 -0.18
C VAL A 608 -3.10 -18.49 0.15
N ASN A 609 -2.39 -18.77 1.25
CA ASN A 609 -2.07 -20.15 1.64
C ASN A 609 -3.36 -21.00 1.63
N PRO A 610 -3.46 -22.00 0.74
CA PRO A 610 -4.71 -22.72 0.50
C PRO A 610 -5.18 -23.47 1.74
N ASP A 611 -4.27 -23.89 2.62
CA ASP A 611 -4.60 -24.62 3.83
C ASP A 611 -5.34 -23.73 4.85
N ILE A 612 -4.84 -22.50 5.06
CA ILE A 612 -5.49 -21.53 5.97
C ILE A 612 -6.81 -21.05 5.40
N LEU A 613 -6.89 -20.85 4.08
CA LEU A 613 -8.15 -20.53 3.41
C LEU A 613 -9.17 -21.68 3.57
N CYS A 614 -8.74 -22.94 3.46
CA CYS A 614 -9.58 -24.11 3.71
C CYS A 614 -10.11 -24.13 5.15
N LYS A 615 -9.27 -23.83 6.15
CA LYS A 615 -9.72 -23.70 7.55
C LYS A 615 -10.69 -22.55 7.76
N LEU A 616 -10.51 -21.43 7.07
CA LEU A 616 -11.50 -20.35 7.06
C LEU A 616 -12.84 -20.83 6.46
N GLN A 617 -12.83 -21.61 5.38
CA GLN A 617 -14.05 -22.20 4.82
C GLN A 617 -14.76 -23.13 5.82
N GLU A 618 -14.02 -23.98 6.54
CA GLU A 618 -14.58 -24.86 7.59
C GLU A 618 -15.27 -24.04 8.70
N LEU A 619 -14.60 -23.01 9.23
CA LEU A 619 -15.15 -22.13 10.26
C LEU A 619 -16.40 -21.37 9.79
N VAL A 620 -16.38 -20.86 8.56
CA VAL A 620 -17.52 -20.15 7.95
C VAL A 620 -18.71 -21.09 7.75
N LEU A 621 -18.48 -22.33 7.32
CA LEU A 621 -19.52 -23.35 7.20
C LEU A 621 -20.12 -23.70 8.57
N GLU A 622 -19.30 -23.87 9.60
CA GLU A 622 -19.77 -24.15 10.96
C GLU A 622 -20.61 -22.98 11.52
N LEU A 623 -20.16 -21.74 11.31
CA LEU A 623 -20.92 -20.53 11.65
C LEU A 623 -22.30 -20.54 10.98
N GLY A 624 -22.37 -20.87 9.69
CA GLY A 624 -23.62 -21.02 8.96
C GLY A 624 -24.54 -22.07 9.59
N CYS A 625 -24.01 -23.25 9.93
CA CYS A 625 -24.78 -24.34 10.55
C CYS A 625 -25.28 -23.99 11.97
N ARG A 626 -24.45 -23.38 12.83
CA ARG A 626 -24.85 -22.95 14.18
C ARG A 626 -25.96 -21.92 14.13
N ARG A 627 -25.90 -20.97 13.19
CA ARG A 627 -26.95 -19.97 12.98
C ARG A 627 -28.27 -20.59 12.53
N LYS A 628 -28.24 -21.65 11.70
CA LYS A 628 -29.44 -22.42 11.31
C LYS A 628 -30.09 -23.14 12.49
N SER A 629 -29.31 -23.59 13.49
CA SER A 629 -29.80 -24.33 14.65
C SER A 629 -30.41 -23.44 15.75
N LEU A 630 -29.93 -22.20 15.91
CA LEU A 630 -30.44 -21.23 16.89
C LEU A 630 -31.73 -20.55 16.39
N SER A 631 -32.84 -21.31 16.39
CA SER A 631 -34.17 -20.94 15.88
C SER A 631 -34.92 -19.81 16.62
N GLY A 632 -34.25 -18.94 17.38
CA GLY A 632 -34.94 -18.11 18.39
C GLY A 632 -34.75 -16.60 18.37
N CYS A 633 -33.61 -16.05 17.92
CA CYS A 633 -33.32 -14.63 18.19
C CYS A 633 -32.19 -14.08 17.31
N LEU A 634 -32.50 -13.67 16.08
CA LEU A 634 -31.56 -12.88 15.25
C LEU A 634 -32.33 -11.77 14.54
N ASP A 635 -32.89 -10.85 15.33
CA ASP A 635 -33.22 -9.51 14.81
C ASP A 635 -31.91 -8.79 14.48
N ALA A 636 -31.76 -8.41 13.20
CA ALA A 636 -30.82 -7.41 12.67
C ALA A 636 -29.36 -7.49 13.13
N LYS A 637 -28.67 -8.63 12.91
CA LYS A 637 -27.20 -8.64 12.92
C LYS A 637 -26.66 -8.54 11.50
N SER A 638 -25.94 -7.46 11.22
CA SER A 638 -25.15 -7.27 10.00
C SER A 638 -24.25 -8.47 9.74
N HIS A 639 -24.07 -8.81 8.48
CA HIS A 639 -23.18 -9.86 8.01
C HIS A 639 -21.75 -9.65 8.52
N PHE A 640 -21.28 -10.56 9.38
CA PHE A 640 -19.98 -10.44 10.07
C PHE A 640 -18.80 -10.21 9.11
N LEU A 641 -18.77 -10.92 7.97
CA LEU A 641 -17.72 -10.79 6.95
C LEU A 641 -17.61 -9.36 6.42
N PHE A 642 -18.71 -8.75 5.95
CA PHE A 642 -18.70 -7.39 5.43
C PHE A 642 -18.41 -6.36 6.51
N LYS A 643 -18.83 -6.63 7.76
CA LYS A 643 -18.45 -5.79 8.91
C LYS A 643 -16.93 -5.72 9.09
N ILE A 644 -16.25 -6.87 9.10
CA ILE A 644 -14.78 -6.95 9.22
C ILE A 644 -14.09 -6.20 8.07
N LEU A 645 -14.55 -6.41 6.82
CA LEU A 645 -13.97 -5.77 5.64
C LEU A 645 -14.21 -4.25 5.64
N GLN A 646 -15.37 -3.78 6.09
CA GLN A 646 -15.70 -2.35 6.15
C GLN A 646 -14.97 -1.63 7.30
N GLU A 647 -14.82 -2.25 8.47
CA GLU A 647 -14.05 -1.69 9.60
C GLU A 647 -12.61 -1.42 9.17
N ARG A 648 -11.99 -2.38 8.48
CA ARG A 648 -10.62 -2.27 7.97
C ARG A 648 -10.41 -1.11 7.01
N LEU A 649 -11.41 -0.79 6.19
CA LEU A 649 -11.34 0.35 5.25
C LEU A 649 -11.56 1.71 5.93
N LYS A 650 -12.10 1.75 7.16
CA LYS A 650 -12.36 2.98 7.92
C LYS A 650 -11.18 3.37 8.83
N ASP A 651 -10.44 2.39 9.33
CA ASP A 651 -9.51 2.59 10.44
C ASP A 651 -8.14 3.20 10.05
N ARG A 652 -7.81 3.35 8.76
CA ARG A 652 -6.46 3.77 8.32
C ARG A 652 -6.49 5.09 7.54
N LYS A 653 -5.88 6.13 8.10
CA LYS A 653 -5.64 7.42 7.45
C LYS A 653 -4.21 7.44 6.89
N HIS A 654 -4.06 7.70 5.59
CA HIS A 654 -2.77 7.83 4.93
C HIS A 654 -2.42 9.31 4.71
N ASP A 655 -1.12 9.63 4.71
CA ASP A 655 -0.60 11.00 4.62
C ASP A 655 -0.78 11.65 3.23
N SER A 656 -1.12 10.87 2.20
CA SER A 656 -1.41 11.37 0.86
C SER A 656 -2.69 10.76 0.27
N ALA A 657 -3.52 11.59 -0.38
CA ALA A 657 -4.78 11.15 -0.99
C ALA A 657 -4.58 10.09 -2.08
N LEU A 658 -3.48 10.16 -2.85
CA LEU A 658 -3.15 9.17 -3.87
C LEU A 658 -2.66 7.86 -3.26
N GLY A 659 -1.84 7.93 -2.20
CA GLY A 659 -1.39 6.75 -1.47
C GLY A 659 -2.56 5.99 -0.83
N GLU A 660 -3.53 6.72 -0.27
CA GLU A 660 -4.77 6.13 0.25
C GLU A 660 -5.57 5.41 -0.85
N GLN A 661 -5.71 6.04 -2.02
CA GLN A 661 -6.44 5.46 -3.16
C GLN A 661 -5.79 4.19 -3.69
N LEU A 662 -4.46 4.17 -3.84
CA LEU A 662 -3.72 3.00 -4.29
C LEU A 662 -3.79 1.86 -3.26
N TRP A 663 -3.58 2.17 -1.98
CA TRP A 663 -3.73 1.19 -0.91
C TRP A 663 -5.15 0.60 -0.88
N ARG A 664 -6.18 1.45 -0.97
CA ARG A 664 -7.58 1.01 -0.97
C ARG A 664 -7.90 0.13 -2.17
N GLN A 665 -7.37 0.44 -3.35
CA GLN A 665 -7.53 -0.41 -4.54
C GLN A 665 -6.88 -1.79 -4.36
N GLN A 666 -5.64 -1.84 -3.86
CA GLN A 666 -4.95 -3.10 -3.57
C GLN A 666 -5.72 -3.92 -2.53
N GLU A 667 -6.23 -3.24 -1.50
CA GLU A 667 -6.98 -3.88 -0.43
C GLU A 667 -8.28 -4.51 -0.92
N LEU A 668 -9.02 -3.80 -1.77
CA LEU A 668 -10.24 -4.31 -2.39
C LEU A 668 -10.00 -5.50 -3.32
N LEU A 669 -8.84 -5.56 -3.99
CA LEU A 669 -8.44 -6.74 -4.76
C LEU A 669 -8.21 -7.95 -3.86
N LEU A 670 -7.60 -7.77 -2.69
CA LEU A 670 -7.41 -8.84 -1.70
C LEU A 670 -8.73 -9.27 -1.08
N HIS A 671 -9.61 -8.32 -0.70
CA HIS A 671 -10.97 -8.59 -0.24
C HIS A 671 -11.71 -9.49 -1.24
N ARG A 672 -11.68 -9.15 -2.54
CA ARG A 672 -12.28 -9.95 -3.61
C ARG A 672 -11.73 -11.38 -3.64
N ARG A 673 -10.40 -11.56 -3.54
CA ARG A 673 -9.77 -12.88 -3.55
C ARG A 673 -10.23 -13.74 -2.37
N ILE A 674 -10.32 -13.16 -1.16
CA ILE A 674 -10.83 -13.87 0.02
C ILE A 674 -12.30 -14.24 -0.18
N LEU A 675 -13.14 -13.31 -0.62
CA LEU A 675 -14.58 -13.55 -0.86
C LEU A 675 -14.82 -14.70 -1.84
N VAL A 676 -14.13 -14.72 -2.99
CA VAL A 676 -14.25 -15.79 -4.00
C VAL A 676 -13.65 -17.12 -3.48
N GLY A 677 -12.70 -17.04 -2.56
CA GLY A 677 -12.10 -18.18 -1.88
C GLY A 677 -13.01 -18.83 -0.85
N LEU A 678 -14.12 -18.20 -0.43
CA LEU A 678 -15.09 -18.78 0.50
C LEU A 678 -16.18 -19.56 -0.24
N PRO A 679 -17.04 -20.33 0.46
CA PRO A 679 -18.20 -20.95 -0.19
C PRO A 679 -19.16 -19.88 -0.71
N ALA A 680 -19.71 -20.07 -1.92
CA ALA A 680 -20.56 -19.08 -2.58
C ALA A 680 -21.80 -18.66 -1.78
N SER A 681 -22.38 -19.59 -1.00
CA SER A 681 -23.50 -19.30 -0.11
C SER A 681 -23.13 -18.38 1.06
N ALA A 682 -21.84 -18.19 1.38
CA ALA A 682 -21.39 -17.33 2.47
C ALA A 682 -21.52 -15.83 2.16
N LEU A 683 -21.86 -15.44 0.93
CA LEU A 683 -22.16 -14.03 0.59
C LEU A 683 -23.59 -13.63 0.97
N ILE A 684 -24.48 -14.59 1.16
CA ILE A 684 -25.93 -14.38 1.28
C ILE A 684 -26.38 -14.89 2.64
N MET A 685 -27.08 -14.03 3.37
CA MET A 685 -27.66 -14.40 4.65
C MET A 685 -29.05 -14.98 4.44
N THR A 686 -29.38 -16.03 5.20
CA THR A 686 -30.75 -16.55 5.28
C THR A 686 -31.40 -16.01 6.55
N CYS A 687 -32.50 -15.28 6.38
CA CYS A 687 -33.24 -14.68 7.48
C CYS A 687 -34.61 -15.34 7.60
N ARG A 688 -35.02 -15.67 8.83
CA ARG A 688 -36.36 -16.23 9.07
C ARG A 688 -37.34 -15.10 9.40
N LYS A 689 -38.16 -14.69 8.43
CA LYS A 689 -39.25 -13.72 8.64
C LYS A 689 -40.55 -14.48 8.92
N GLY A 690 -40.88 -14.65 10.20
CA GLY A 690 -42.04 -15.45 10.62
C GLY A 690 -41.83 -16.94 10.36
N LYS A 691 -42.70 -17.57 9.55
CA LYS A 691 -42.56 -18.99 9.15
C LYS A 691 -41.67 -19.18 7.92
N LYS A 692 -41.50 -18.15 7.09
CA LYS A 692 -40.76 -18.23 5.82
C LYS A 692 -39.28 -17.86 5.98
N THR A 693 -38.40 -18.59 5.32
CA THR A 693 -36.98 -18.25 5.17
C THR A 693 -36.81 -17.39 3.91
N THR A 694 -36.29 -16.17 4.06
CA THR A 694 -36.00 -15.23 2.98
C THR A 694 -34.49 -15.01 2.84
N LEU A 695 -34.03 -14.71 1.63
CA LEU A 695 -32.64 -14.37 1.36
C LEU A 695 -32.40 -12.88 1.61
N ASP A 696 -31.33 -12.54 2.32
CA ASP A 696 -30.89 -11.18 2.59
C ASP A 696 -29.49 -10.93 1.99
N CYS A 697 -29.43 -9.93 1.10
CA CYS A 697 -28.25 -9.52 0.36
C CYS A 697 -27.87 -8.05 0.63
N GLU A 698 -28.51 -7.36 1.60
CA GLU A 698 -28.36 -5.91 1.78
C GLU A 698 -26.90 -5.50 2.08
N ASP A 699 -26.20 -6.23 2.94
CA ASP A 699 -24.80 -5.92 3.29
C ASP A 699 -23.84 -6.12 2.10
N PHE A 700 -24.10 -7.13 1.26
CA PHE A 700 -23.35 -7.32 0.02
C PHE A 700 -23.62 -6.17 -0.96
N PHE A 701 -24.89 -5.76 -1.12
CA PHE A 701 -25.24 -4.62 -1.97
C PHE A 701 -24.61 -3.32 -1.47
N HIS A 702 -24.61 -3.08 -0.15
CA HIS A 702 -23.94 -1.93 0.44
C HIS A 702 -22.44 -1.96 0.13
N PHE A 703 -21.76 -3.10 0.34
CA PHE A 703 -20.34 -3.25 0.05
C PHE A 703 -20.00 -3.07 -1.43
N VAL A 704 -20.84 -3.59 -2.33
CA VAL A 704 -20.67 -3.40 -3.77
C VAL A 704 -20.81 -1.94 -4.18
N ASN A 705 -21.89 -1.29 -3.73
CA ASN A 705 -22.22 0.09 -4.10
C ASN A 705 -21.30 1.14 -3.48
N SER A 706 -20.67 0.85 -2.33
CA SER A 706 -19.72 1.75 -1.67
C SER A 706 -18.29 1.53 -2.16
N GLU A 707 -17.84 0.28 -2.22
CA GLU A 707 -16.43 -0.06 -2.39
C GLU A 707 -16.13 -0.77 -3.71
N LEU A 708 -16.70 -1.97 -3.95
CA LEU A 708 -16.27 -2.82 -5.08
C LEU A 708 -16.53 -2.18 -6.45
N LYS A 709 -17.55 -1.32 -6.57
CA LYS A 709 -17.83 -0.63 -7.84
C LYS A 709 -16.66 0.24 -8.32
N ASN A 710 -15.75 0.64 -7.42
CA ASN A 710 -14.60 1.47 -7.76
C ASN A 710 -13.42 0.66 -8.33
N VAL A 711 -13.49 -0.67 -8.32
CA VAL A 711 -12.47 -1.60 -8.87
C VAL A 711 -13.07 -2.45 -10.01
N CYS A 712 -14.05 -1.89 -10.72
CA CYS A 712 -14.74 -2.53 -11.83
C CYS A 712 -13.97 -2.48 -13.14
N SER A 713 -14.12 -3.53 -13.95
CA SER A 713 -13.78 -3.50 -15.38
C SER A 713 -14.81 -2.64 -16.12
N ARG A 714 -14.36 -1.82 -17.07
CA ARG A 714 -15.22 -0.96 -17.90
C ARG A 714 -16.10 0.06 -17.16
N GLY A 715 -15.88 0.26 -15.86
CA GLY A 715 -16.59 1.26 -15.06
C GLY A 715 -18.03 0.93 -14.63
N TYR A 716 -18.69 -0.08 -15.22
CA TYR A 716 -20.07 -0.49 -14.88
C TYR A 716 -20.24 -2.00 -14.65
N ALA A 717 -19.15 -2.79 -14.66
CA ALA A 717 -19.23 -4.23 -14.49
C ALA A 717 -18.19 -4.77 -13.50
N LEU A 718 -18.66 -5.61 -12.58
CA LEU A 718 -17.80 -6.39 -11.69
C LEU A 718 -17.06 -7.49 -12.47
N PRO A 719 -15.88 -7.93 -12.00
CA PRO A 719 -15.17 -9.07 -12.55
C PRO A 719 -16.00 -10.35 -12.59
N TYR A 720 -15.72 -11.25 -13.55
CA TYR A 720 -16.44 -12.52 -13.69
C TYR A 720 -16.42 -13.38 -12.42
N ASP A 721 -15.28 -13.43 -11.73
CA ASP A 721 -15.09 -14.32 -10.57
C ASP A 721 -16.10 -14.03 -9.47
N ILE A 722 -16.24 -12.76 -9.05
CA ILE A 722 -17.20 -12.36 -8.00
C ILE A 722 -18.65 -12.42 -8.49
N THR A 723 -18.89 -12.09 -9.76
CA THR A 723 -20.23 -12.13 -10.37
C THR A 723 -20.76 -13.56 -10.37
N SER A 724 -19.99 -14.50 -10.95
CA SER A 724 -20.35 -15.92 -10.96
C SER A 724 -20.50 -16.49 -9.54
N HIS A 725 -19.67 -16.04 -8.60
CA HIS A 725 -19.74 -16.46 -7.20
C HIS A 725 -21.05 -16.03 -6.54
N PHE A 726 -21.50 -14.79 -6.74
CA PHE A 726 -22.78 -14.30 -6.24
C PHE A 726 -23.96 -15.13 -6.76
N PHE A 727 -24.08 -15.34 -8.08
CA PHE A 727 -25.20 -16.11 -8.63
C PHE A 727 -25.18 -17.58 -8.21
N ARG A 728 -23.99 -18.21 -8.18
CA ARG A 728 -23.85 -19.58 -7.65
C ARG A 728 -24.26 -19.66 -6.18
N GLY A 729 -23.95 -18.62 -5.41
CA GLY A 729 -24.35 -18.45 -4.02
C GLY A 729 -25.84 -18.31 -3.85
N LEU A 730 -26.47 -17.48 -4.70
CA LEU A 730 -27.91 -17.25 -4.72
C LEU A 730 -28.69 -18.55 -4.92
N LEU A 731 -28.29 -19.35 -5.91
CA LEU A 731 -28.92 -20.65 -6.18
C LEU A 731 -28.69 -21.69 -5.08
N ASN A 732 -27.58 -21.60 -4.34
CA ASN A 732 -27.30 -22.52 -3.23
C ASN A 732 -28.04 -22.09 -1.95
N ALA A 733 -28.11 -20.79 -1.67
CA ALA A 733 -28.81 -20.27 -0.50
C ALA A 733 -30.33 -20.43 -0.63
N SER A 734 -30.88 -20.39 -1.85
CA SER A 734 -32.30 -20.60 -2.10
C SER A 734 -32.79 -22.02 -1.77
N LEU A 735 -31.89 -22.99 -1.56
CA LEU A 735 -32.24 -24.34 -1.06
C LEU A 735 -32.82 -24.32 0.36
N ASP A 736 -32.48 -23.31 1.16
CA ASP A 736 -33.00 -23.16 2.52
C ASP A 736 -34.40 -22.50 2.55
N CYS A 737 -34.92 -22.06 1.39
CA CYS A 737 -36.23 -21.44 1.22
C CYS A 737 -37.30 -22.49 0.87
N GLU A 738 -38.54 -22.25 1.30
CA GLU A 738 -39.69 -23.11 0.94
C GLU A 738 -39.96 -23.07 -0.57
N GLU A 739 -39.87 -21.88 -1.17
CA GLU A 739 -40.04 -21.66 -2.62
C GLU A 739 -38.78 -21.03 -3.20
N ALA A 740 -37.88 -21.87 -3.71
CA ALA A 740 -36.57 -21.43 -4.22
C ALA A 740 -36.67 -20.48 -5.43
N ALA A 741 -37.64 -20.70 -6.32
CA ALA A 741 -37.84 -19.85 -7.51
C ALA A 741 -38.32 -18.45 -7.15
N GLU A 742 -39.27 -18.33 -6.20
CA GLU A 742 -39.74 -17.03 -5.70
C GLU A 742 -38.59 -16.27 -5.02
N ALA A 743 -37.82 -16.93 -4.15
CA ALA A 743 -36.71 -16.30 -3.45
C ALA A 743 -35.63 -15.76 -4.41
N VAL A 744 -35.34 -16.47 -5.50
CA VAL A 744 -34.41 -15.99 -6.54
C VAL A 744 -35.00 -14.80 -7.30
N ASN A 745 -36.28 -14.85 -7.67
CA ASN A 745 -36.97 -13.74 -8.35
C ASN A 745 -36.98 -12.47 -7.47
N ASP A 746 -37.26 -12.60 -6.17
CA ASP A 746 -37.25 -11.49 -5.21
C ASP A 746 -35.88 -10.80 -5.11
N VAL A 747 -34.80 -11.59 -5.07
CA VAL A 747 -33.44 -11.01 -5.02
C VAL A 747 -33.09 -10.34 -6.34
N LEU A 748 -33.42 -10.95 -7.49
CA LEU A 748 -33.12 -10.39 -8.81
C LEU A 748 -33.91 -9.10 -9.07
N THR A 749 -35.18 -9.04 -8.67
CA THR A 749 -35.98 -7.80 -8.73
C THR A 749 -35.43 -6.73 -7.78
N THR A 750 -34.96 -7.10 -6.60
CA THR A 750 -34.26 -6.18 -5.69
C THR A 750 -32.96 -5.65 -6.29
N CYS A 751 -32.17 -6.48 -6.98
CA CYS A 751 -30.96 -6.06 -7.69
C CYS A 751 -31.26 -4.96 -8.73
N GLN A 752 -32.41 -5.00 -9.41
CA GLN A 752 -32.77 -3.99 -10.42
C GLN A 752 -32.86 -2.57 -9.85
N THR A 753 -33.18 -2.43 -8.56
CA THR A 753 -33.37 -1.13 -7.89
C THR A 753 -32.23 -0.76 -6.95
N LYS A 754 -31.74 -1.72 -6.15
CA LYS A 754 -30.73 -1.48 -5.11
C LYS A 754 -29.29 -1.69 -5.57
N CYS A 755 -29.02 -2.67 -6.43
CA CYS A 755 -27.65 -3.02 -6.84
C CYS A 755 -27.59 -3.44 -8.32
N PRO A 756 -27.86 -2.50 -9.26
CA PRO A 756 -27.99 -2.81 -10.68
C PRO A 756 -26.68 -3.31 -11.31
N ILE A 757 -25.53 -2.94 -10.75
CA ILE A 757 -24.21 -3.35 -11.23
C ILE A 757 -24.00 -4.88 -11.24
N VAL A 758 -24.66 -5.61 -10.32
CA VAL A 758 -24.61 -7.08 -10.29
C VAL A 758 -25.28 -7.67 -11.54
N LEU A 759 -26.43 -7.13 -11.94
CA LEU A 759 -27.12 -7.57 -13.16
C LEU A 759 -26.34 -7.13 -14.42
N LEU A 760 -25.81 -5.91 -14.46
CA LEU A 760 -24.97 -5.46 -15.58
C LEU A 760 -23.73 -6.34 -15.76
N SER A 761 -23.09 -6.72 -14.65
CA SER A 761 -21.97 -7.66 -14.70
C SER A 761 -22.41 -9.04 -15.20
N ALA A 762 -23.60 -9.53 -14.80
CA ALA A 762 -24.15 -10.78 -15.31
C ALA A 762 -24.41 -10.73 -16.82
N VAL A 763 -24.91 -9.61 -17.33
CA VAL A 763 -25.15 -9.36 -18.76
C VAL A 763 -23.85 -9.39 -19.55
N LEU A 764 -22.82 -8.66 -19.08
CA LEU A 764 -21.50 -8.63 -19.74
C LEU A 764 -20.89 -10.04 -19.84
N TRP A 765 -21.01 -10.83 -18.78
CA TRP A 765 -20.45 -12.17 -18.69
C TRP A 765 -21.42 -13.30 -19.06
N TRP A 766 -22.60 -12.97 -19.60
CA TRP A 766 -23.70 -13.92 -19.81
C TRP A 766 -23.30 -15.18 -20.59
N PRO A 767 -22.52 -15.09 -21.70
CA PRO A 767 -22.10 -16.29 -22.45
C PRO A 767 -21.33 -17.33 -21.61
N ARG A 768 -20.60 -16.87 -20.57
CA ARG A 768 -19.88 -17.75 -19.64
C ARG A 768 -20.71 -18.12 -18.42
N LEU A 769 -21.67 -17.28 -18.04
CA LEU A 769 -22.48 -17.45 -16.84
C LEU A 769 -23.67 -18.38 -17.07
N GLU A 770 -24.37 -18.24 -18.20
CA GLU A 770 -25.55 -19.03 -18.56
C GLU A 770 -25.36 -20.54 -18.37
N PRO A 771 -24.36 -21.21 -18.98
CA PRO A 771 -24.22 -22.66 -18.84
C PRO A 771 -23.99 -23.11 -17.40
N VAL A 772 -23.32 -22.28 -16.58
CA VAL A 772 -23.06 -22.56 -15.16
C VAL A 772 -24.37 -22.51 -14.37
N LEU A 773 -25.19 -21.48 -14.57
CA LEU A 773 -26.46 -21.33 -13.86
C LEU A 773 -27.47 -22.41 -14.27
N CYS A 774 -27.56 -22.70 -15.57
CA CYS A 774 -28.50 -23.69 -16.10
C CYS A 774 -28.17 -25.10 -15.60
N SER A 775 -26.88 -25.47 -15.63
CA SER A 775 -26.43 -26.78 -15.13
C SER A 775 -26.61 -26.90 -13.62
N GLN A 776 -26.33 -25.84 -12.84
CA GLN A 776 -26.55 -25.83 -11.40
C GLN A 776 -28.04 -25.92 -11.05
N TRP A 777 -28.90 -25.13 -11.70
CA TRP A 777 -30.35 -25.17 -11.48
C TRP A 777 -30.94 -26.54 -11.79
N LYS A 778 -30.58 -27.11 -12.94
CA LYS A 778 -31.01 -28.46 -13.33
C LYS A 778 -30.55 -29.52 -12.32
N ARG A 779 -29.33 -29.40 -11.79
CA ARG A 779 -28.79 -30.31 -10.78
C ARG A 779 -29.50 -30.20 -9.43
N LEU A 780 -29.89 -29.00 -9.01
CA LEU A 780 -30.48 -28.74 -7.70
C LEU A 780 -32.01 -28.99 -7.67
N PHE A 781 -32.73 -28.57 -8.70
CA PHE A 781 -34.20 -28.52 -8.68
C PHE A 781 -34.87 -29.41 -9.74
N GLY A 782 -34.19 -29.78 -10.83
CA GLY A 782 -34.78 -30.56 -11.92
C GLY A 782 -35.96 -29.87 -12.64
N ALA A 783 -36.20 -28.60 -12.35
CA ALA A 783 -37.34 -27.78 -12.77
C ALA A 783 -36.94 -26.76 -13.87
N PRO A 784 -37.89 -26.13 -14.58
CA PRO A 784 -37.60 -24.94 -15.39
C PRO A 784 -36.96 -23.84 -14.53
N LEU A 785 -36.18 -22.96 -15.15
CA LEU A 785 -35.52 -21.85 -14.47
C LEU A 785 -36.53 -20.91 -13.83
N ALA A 786 -36.07 -20.20 -12.80
CA ALA A 786 -36.82 -19.09 -12.22
C ALA A 786 -37.13 -18.04 -13.30
N GLU A 787 -38.30 -17.43 -13.21
CA GLU A 787 -38.84 -16.53 -14.24
C GLU A 787 -37.87 -15.39 -14.60
N GLU A 788 -37.24 -14.74 -13.61
CA GLU A 788 -36.29 -13.65 -13.86
C GLU A 788 -35.01 -14.13 -14.57
N LEU A 789 -34.54 -15.36 -14.29
CA LEU A 789 -33.38 -15.93 -14.99
C LEU A 789 -33.72 -16.32 -16.44
N GLU A 790 -34.94 -16.80 -16.67
CA GLU A 790 -35.42 -17.09 -18.02
C GLU A 790 -35.57 -15.79 -18.83
N ARG A 791 -36.09 -14.72 -18.23
CA ARG A 791 -36.15 -13.38 -18.86
C ARG A 791 -34.77 -12.88 -19.31
N LEU A 792 -33.73 -13.06 -18.50
CA LEU A 792 -32.35 -12.72 -18.88
C LEU A 792 -31.86 -13.55 -20.07
N ARG A 793 -32.16 -14.86 -20.11
CA ARG A 793 -31.85 -15.71 -21.27
C ARG A 793 -32.60 -15.22 -22.52
N GLU A 794 -33.89 -14.95 -22.40
CA GLU A 794 -34.72 -14.47 -23.51
C GLU A 794 -34.16 -13.17 -24.08
N CYS A 795 -33.74 -12.23 -23.24
CA CYS A 795 -33.11 -10.98 -23.67
C CYS A 795 -31.84 -11.21 -24.52
N GLN A 796 -30.97 -12.14 -24.13
CA GLN A 796 -29.81 -12.50 -24.93
C GLN A 796 -30.22 -13.13 -26.28
N SER A 797 -31.23 -14.01 -26.28
CA SER A 797 -31.76 -14.64 -27.49
C SER A 797 -32.38 -13.62 -28.46
N TRP A 798 -33.04 -12.59 -27.93
CA TRP A 798 -33.59 -11.49 -28.70
C TRP A 798 -32.49 -10.58 -29.25
N ALA A 799 -31.48 -10.24 -28.46
CA ALA A 799 -30.34 -9.43 -28.93
C ALA A 799 -29.58 -10.14 -30.06
N THR A 800 -29.30 -11.44 -29.89
CA THR A 800 -28.62 -12.24 -30.92
C THR A 800 -29.46 -12.41 -32.18
N SER A 801 -30.74 -12.76 -32.06
CA SER A 801 -31.65 -12.87 -33.22
C SER A 801 -31.86 -11.53 -33.94
N PHE A 802 -31.97 -10.43 -33.21
CA PHE A 802 -32.06 -9.09 -33.80
C PHE A 802 -30.86 -8.74 -34.67
N LEU A 803 -29.64 -9.09 -34.22
CA LEU A 803 -28.42 -8.87 -34.98
C LEU A 803 -28.29 -9.84 -36.16
N SER A 804 -28.66 -11.12 -36.00
CA SER A 804 -28.44 -12.17 -37.02
C SER A 804 -29.56 -12.29 -38.06
N SER A 805 -30.83 -12.22 -37.65
CA SER A 805 -32.02 -12.46 -38.50
C SER A 805 -32.87 -11.20 -38.76
N GLY A 806 -32.60 -10.10 -38.06
CA GLY A 806 -33.30 -8.83 -38.26
C GLY A 806 -34.77 -8.83 -37.82
N GLY A 807 -35.12 -9.65 -36.83
CA GLY A 807 -36.44 -9.65 -36.19
C GLY A 807 -36.76 -8.35 -35.44
N VAL A 808 -37.97 -8.23 -34.88
CA VAL A 808 -38.35 -7.10 -34.01
C VAL A 808 -37.74 -7.32 -32.63
N PHE A 809 -37.10 -6.29 -32.06
CA PHE A 809 -36.57 -6.35 -30.70
C PHE A 809 -37.68 -6.03 -29.68
N PRO A 810 -38.11 -7.00 -28.85
CA PRO A 810 -39.18 -6.77 -27.89
C PRO A 810 -38.66 -6.00 -26.66
N LEU A 811 -39.46 -5.05 -26.18
CA LEU A 811 -39.24 -4.34 -24.92
C LEU A 811 -39.95 -5.13 -23.79
N SER A 812 -39.29 -6.17 -23.27
CA SER A 812 -39.77 -6.87 -22.07
C SER A 812 -38.85 -6.51 -20.89
N GLY A 813 -39.42 -5.94 -19.83
CA GLY A 813 -38.70 -5.55 -18.62
C GLY A 813 -38.03 -4.17 -18.66
N PRO A 814 -37.11 -3.88 -17.71
CA PRO A 814 -36.43 -2.59 -17.62
C PRO A 814 -35.58 -2.29 -18.88
N PRO A 815 -35.73 -1.11 -19.51
CA PRO A 815 -35.10 -0.80 -20.81
C PRO A 815 -33.57 -0.82 -20.78
N TRP A 816 -32.96 -0.59 -19.61
CA TRP A 816 -31.51 -0.61 -19.44
C TRP A 816 -30.92 -2.04 -19.48
N ILE A 817 -31.68 -3.07 -19.11
CA ILE A 817 -31.21 -4.48 -19.17
C ILE A 817 -31.16 -4.91 -20.63
N SER A 818 -32.23 -4.66 -21.39
CA SER A 818 -32.28 -5.00 -22.82
C SER A 818 -31.23 -4.20 -23.61
N ALA A 819 -31.00 -2.93 -23.24
CA ALA A 819 -29.90 -2.12 -23.79
C ALA A 819 -28.53 -2.74 -23.49
N ALA A 820 -28.28 -3.17 -22.25
CA ALA A 820 -27.00 -3.78 -21.86
C ALA A 820 -26.73 -5.06 -22.65
N PHE A 821 -27.74 -5.92 -22.84
CA PHE A 821 -27.60 -7.14 -23.66
C PHE A 821 -27.28 -6.82 -25.11
N LEU A 822 -28.00 -5.87 -25.71
CA LEU A 822 -27.76 -5.42 -27.08
C LEU A 822 -26.35 -4.81 -27.24
N HIS A 823 -25.91 -4.00 -26.28
CA HIS A 823 -24.59 -3.41 -26.28
C HIS A 823 -23.48 -4.48 -26.20
N CYS A 824 -23.61 -5.43 -25.28
CA CYS A 824 -22.62 -6.50 -25.10
C CYS A 824 -22.57 -7.45 -26.30
N THR A 825 -23.70 -7.77 -26.93
CA THR A 825 -23.73 -8.61 -28.13
C THR A 825 -23.13 -7.92 -29.35
N ILE A 826 -23.36 -6.62 -29.53
CA ILE A 826 -22.75 -5.82 -30.61
C ILE A 826 -21.22 -5.87 -30.49
N GLN A 827 -20.68 -5.62 -29.30
CA GLN A 827 -19.23 -5.67 -29.07
C GLN A 827 -18.60 -7.06 -29.28
N GLN A 828 -19.36 -8.13 -29.03
CA GLN A 828 -18.87 -9.49 -29.21
C GLN A 828 -18.95 -9.99 -30.67
N GLN A 829 -19.92 -9.49 -31.45
CA GLN A 829 -20.24 -10.04 -32.78
C GLN A 829 -19.76 -9.19 -33.96
N SER A 830 -19.54 -7.89 -33.80
CA SER A 830 -19.09 -7.03 -34.90
C SER A 830 -17.91 -6.16 -34.50
N PRO A 831 -16.71 -6.43 -35.06
CA PRO A 831 -15.64 -5.45 -34.98
C PRO A 831 -15.86 -4.25 -35.91
N HIS A 832 -16.65 -4.33 -37.00
CA HIS A 832 -16.71 -3.23 -37.99
C HIS A 832 -18.02 -3.14 -38.81
N GLY A 833 -18.63 -1.94 -38.84
CA GLY A 833 -19.20 -1.33 -40.05
C GLY A 833 -20.65 -1.62 -40.47
N ARG A 834 -21.47 -2.32 -39.66
CA ARG A 834 -22.92 -2.55 -39.95
C ARG A 834 -23.90 -1.89 -38.98
N GLU A 835 -23.37 -1.07 -38.08
CA GLU A 835 -23.98 -0.59 -36.84
C GLU A 835 -25.13 0.42 -37.05
N ARG A 836 -24.98 1.42 -37.92
CA ARG A 836 -26.04 2.38 -38.24
C ARG A 836 -27.36 1.77 -38.74
N ASN A 837 -27.29 0.67 -39.47
CA ASN A 837 -28.48 -0.05 -39.97
C ASN A 837 -29.19 -0.82 -38.84
N VAL A 838 -28.49 -1.16 -37.76
CA VAL A 838 -29.07 -1.81 -36.59
C VAL A 838 -29.95 -0.84 -35.81
N LEU A 839 -29.47 0.39 -35.58
CA LEU A 839 -30.19 1.42 -34.83
C LEU A 839 -31.46 1.90 -35.55
N LYS A 840 -31.44 1.99 -36.89
CA LYS A 840 -32.62 2.36 -37.70
C LYS A 840 -33.75 1.32 -37.65
N ARG A 841 -33.45 0.07 -37.30
CA ARG A 841 -34.45 -1.02 -37.16
C ARG A 841 -35.18 -1.00 -35.82
N LEU A 842 -34.67 -0.28 -34.82
CA LEU A 842 -35.35 -0.13 -33.53
C LEU A 842 -36.62 0.73 -33.71
N GLY A 843 -37.78 0.26 -33.24
CA GLY A 843 -39.06 0.99 -33.35
C GLY A 843 -39.07 2.32 -32.58
N THR A 844 -40.10 3.15 -32.78
CA THR A 844 -40.21 4.50 -32.18
C THR A 844 -40.24 4.49 -30.65
N ASP A 845 -40.71 3.43 -30.02
CA ASP A 845 -40.87 3.33 -28.55
C ASP A 845 -39.57 2.95 -27.80
N THR A 846 -38.41 3.07 -28.45
CA THR A 846 -37.10 2.60 -27.92
C THR A 846 -36.20 3.73 -27.39
N GLU A 847 -36.75 4.92 -27.13
CA GLU A 847 -35.98 6.09 -26.70
C GLU A 847 -35.16 5.85 -25.42
N GLN A 848 -35.77 5.25 -24.38
CA GLN A 848 -35.07 4.94 -23.13
C GLN A 848 -33.98 3.88 -23.30
N LEU A 849 -34.17 2.96 -24.25
CA LEU A 849 -33.18 1.95 -24.61
C LEU A 849 -31.99 2.60 -25.30
N LEU A 850 -32.22 3.53 -26.23
CA LEU A 850 -31.16 4.29 -26.91
C LEU A 850 -30.35 5.16 -25.93
N VAL A 851 -31.01 5.82 -24.96
CA VAL A 851 -30.30 6.58 -23.91
C VAL A 851 -29.45 5.66 -23.02
N SER A 852 -29.93 4.45 -22.73
CA SER A 852 -29.15 3.46 -21.97
C SER A 852 -27.97 2.92 -22.78
N LEU A 853 -28.13 2.71 -24.09
CA LEU A 853 -27.02 2.35 -25.00
C LEU A 853 -25.95 3.45 -25.04
N LEU A 854 -26.37 4.71 -25.13
CA LEU A 854 -25.47 5.86 -25.07
C LEU A 854 -24.64 5.81 -23.78
N PHE A 855 -25.28 5.60 -22.63
CA PHE A 855 -24.57 5.49 -21.36
C PHE A 855 -23.46 4.43 -21.36
N PHE A 856 -23.74 3.20 -21.81
CA PHE A 856 -22.72 2.14 -21.86
C PHE A 856 -21.57 2.49 -22.83
N SER A 857 -21.88 3.07 -24.00
CA SER A 857 -20.86 3.50 -24.96
C SER A 857 -19.95 4.60 -24.38
N LEU A 858 -20.49 5.51 -23.56
CA LEU A 858 -19.71 6.54 -22.87
C LEU A 858 -18.79 5.97 -21.79
N MET A 859 -19.27 4.97 -21.04
CA MET A 859 -18.42 4.30 -20.04
C MET A 859 -17.24 3.58 -20.70
N ASP A 860 -17.46 2.95 -21.85
CA ASP A 860 -16.40 2.29 -22.61
C ASP A 860 -15.44 3.29 -23.26
N LEU A 861 -15.94 4.43 -23.73
CA LEU A 861 -15.10 5.54 -24.20
C LEU A 861 -14.15 6.03 -23.10
N ILE A 862 -14.65 6.16 -21.87
CA ILE A 862 -13.83 6.53 -20.69
C ILE A 862 -12.84 5.41 -20.37
N SER A 863 -13.29 4.16 -20.38
CA SER A 863 -12.46 2.98 -20.09
C SER A 863 -11.30 2.83 -21.09
N ALA A 864 -11.54 3.11 -22.37
CA ALA A 864 -10.51 3.13 -23.40
C ALA A 864 -9.43 4.20 -23.15
N LYS A 865 -9.78 5.31 -22.48
CA LYS A 865 -8.83 6.36 -22.06
C LYS A 865 -8.06 6.01 -20.78
N ILE A 866 -8.70 5.33 -19.82
CA ILE A 866 -8.08 4.97 -18.53
C ILE A 866 -7.20 3.72 -18.67
N ALA A 867 -7.67 2.69 -19.38
CA ALA A 867 -7.05 1.37 -19.45
C ALA A 867 -7.10 0.80 -20.89
N PRO A 868 -6.26 1.30 -21.82
CA PRO A 868 -6.26 0.88 -23.23
C PRO A 868 -5.94 -0.61 -23.44
N LYS A 869 -5.41 -1.30 -22.41
CA LYS A 869 -5.10 -2.75 -22.43
C LYS A 869 -6.35 -3.65 -22.37
N GLU A 870 -7.54 -3.12 -22.08
CA GLU A 870 -8.79 -3.90 -22.01
C GLU A 870 -9.46 -4.17 -23.38
N GLY A 871 -8.78 -3.82 -24.48
CA GLY A 871 -9.17 -4.23 -25.84
C GLY A 871 -10.28 -3.41 -26.48
N VAL A 872 -10.61 -2.25 -25.92
CA VAL A 872 -11.58 -1.30 -26.49
C VAL A 872 -10.83 -0.13 -27.11
N ASP A 873 -11.02 0.09 -28.41
CA ASP A 873 -10.45 1.25 -29.10
C ASP A 873 -11.28 2.51 -28.81
N PHE A 874 -10.60 3.62 -28.53
CA PHE A 874 -11.23 4.90 -28.24
C PHE A 874 -11.99 5.42 -29.45
N GLN A 875 -11.42 5.27 -30.64
CA GLN A 875 -12.00 5.81 -31.87
C GLN A 875 -13.30 5.10 -32.24
N THR A 876 -13.33 3.77 -32.15
CA THR A 876 -14.54 2.98 -32.41
C THR A 876 -15.65 3.28 -31.41
N SER A 877 -15.30 3.42 -30.13
CA SER A 877 -16.28 3.78 -29.08
C SER A 877 -16.85 5.18 -29.30
N LEU A 878 -16.03 6.12 -29.79
CA LEU A 878 -16.46 7.47 -30.12
C LEU A 878 -17.43 7.47 -31.31
N GLU A 879 -17.08 6.78 -32.39
CA GLU A 879 -17.92 6.64 -33.59
C GLU A 879 -19.29 6.05 -33.25
N TRP A 880 -19.30 4.97 -32.47
CA TRP A 880 -20.54 4.32 -32.02
C TRP A 880 -21.39 5.26 -31.14
N SER A 881 -20.77 6.00 -30.22
CA SER A 881 -21.47 7.00 -29.39
C SER A 881 -22.10 8.11 -30.24
N LEU A 882 -21.41 8.57 -31.30
CA LEU A 882 -21.92 9.58 -32.23
C LEU A 882 -23.11 9.04 -33.06
N GLU A 883 -23.05 7.78 -33.52
CA GLU A 883 -24.17 7.17 -34.25
C GLU A 883 -25.44 7.03 -33.40
N ILE A 884 -25.29 6.68 -32.11
CA ILE A 884 -26.41 6.61 -31.17
C ILE A 884 -27.01 8.00 -30.93
N LEU A 885 -26.17 9.03 -30.75
CA LEU A 885 -26.63 10.41 -30.58
C LEU A 885 -27.41 10.92 -31.79
N GLN A 886 -26.90 10.71 -33.00
CA GLN A 886 -27.62 11.08 -34.23
C GLN A 886 -29.00 10.41 -34.30
N CYS A 887 -29.10 9.14 -33.91
CA CYS A 887 -30.38 8.44 -33.90
C CYS A 887 -31.36 8.98 -32.85
N LEU A 888 -30.85 9.39 -31.67
CA LEU A 888 -31.65 10.05 -30.63
C LEU A 888 -32.16 11.41 -31.11
N GLU A 889 -31.36 12.16 -31.86
CA GLU A 889 -31.72 13.46 -32.43
C GLU A 889 -32.77 13.34 -33.54
N GLU A 890 -32.60 12.39 -34.48
CA GLU A 890 -33.58 12.09 -35.54
C GLU A 890 -34.96 11.74 -34.96
N ARG A 891 -34.99 11.02 -33.83
CA ARG A 891 -36.23 10.66 -33.11
C ARG A 891 -36.72 11.76 -32.18
N GLY A 892 -35.80 12.63 -31.78
CA GLY A 892 -36.12 13.77 -30.95
C GLY A 892 -36.31 13.49 -29.46
N ALA A 893 -35.62 12.47 -28.97
CA ALA A 893 -35.62 12.07 -27.58
C ALA A 893 -34.67 12.93 -26.75
N SER A 894 -35.11 13.40 -25.58
CA SER A 894 -34.28 14.18 -24.67
C SER A 894 -33.28 13.28 -23.92
N TRP A 895 -32.00 13.47 -24.17
CA TRP A 895 -30.88 12.77 -23.53
C TRP A 895 -30.04 13.59 -22.51
N PRO A 896 -30.06 14.94 -22.46
CA PRO A 896 -29.19 15.71 -21.54
C PRO A 896 -29.33 15.36 -20.05
N LEU A 897 -30.48 14.80 -19.65
CA LEU A 897 -30.73 14.31 -18.29
C LEU A 897 -29.79 13.17 -17.87
N LEU A 898 -29.12 12.49 -18.81
CA LEU A 898 -28.13 11.45 -18.53
C LEU A 898 -26.85 12.00 -17.89
N PHE A 899 -26.56 13.29 -18.04
CA PHE A 899 -25.33 13.89 -17.54
C PHE A 899 -25.51 14.68 -16.24
N GLN A 900 -26.74 14.76 -15.73
CA GLN A 900 -27.00 15.41 -14.45
C GLN A 900 -26.64 14.49 -13.29
N SER A 901 -26.00 15.04 -12.27
CA SER A 901 -25.70 14.28 -11.05
C SER A 901 -26.98 13.70 -10.41
N ALA A 902 -26.86 12.51 -9.82
CA ALA A 902 -27.95 11.78 -9.19
C ALA A 902 -28.68 12.56 -8.07
N GLU A 903 -28.04 13.57 -7.48
CA GLU A 903 -28.62 14.40 -6.41
C GLU A 903 -29.50 15.54 -6.92
N LYS A 904 -29.26 16.05 -8.15
CA LYS A 904 -29.95 17.23 -8.71
C LYS A 904 -30.95 16.89 -9.83
N GLY A 905 -30.93 15.65 -10.35
CA GLY A 905 -31.69 15.23 -11.51
C GLY A 905 -32.98 14.44 -11.23
N SER A 906 -33.82 14.34 -12.27
CA SER A 906 -34.97 13.43 -12.35
C SER A 906 -34.58 11.98 -12.01
N ARG A 907 -35.36 11.27 -11.18
CA ARG A 907 -35.18 9.84 -10.81
C ARG A 907 -35.07 8.87 -12.00
N LYS A 908 -35.27 9.33 -13.24
CA LYS A 908 -35.33 8.51 -14.47
C LYS A 908 -34.07 7.70 -14.79
N TYR A 909 -32.86 8.23 -14.53
CA TYR A 909 -31.58 7.54 -14.87
C TYR A 909 -30.72 7.18 -13.65
N PHE A 910 -31.28 7.31 -12.44
CA PHE A 910 -30.56 7.04 -11.19
C PHE A 910 -29.92 5.64 -11.15
N VAL A 911 -30.59 4.63 -11.74
CA VAL A 911 -30.13 3.24 -11.79
C VAL A 911 -28.84 3.08 -12.60
N LEU A 912 -28.66 3.86 -13.67
CA LEU A 912 -27.43 3.83 -14.49
C LEU A 912 -26.26 4.47 -13.73
N HIS A 913 -26.49 5.63 -13.11
CA HIS A 913 -25.48 6.31 -12.31
C HIS A 913 -25.07 5.54 -11.06
N SER A 914 -26.01 4.86 -10.40
CA SER A 914 -25.69 4.06 -9.21
C SER A 914 -24.82 2.85 -9.53
N ALA A 915 -24.88 2.34 -10.77
CA ALA A 915 -24.02 1.27 -11.25
C ALA A 915 -22.61 1.73 -11.68
N ALA A 916 -22.41 3.00 -12.00
CA ALA A 916 -21.12 3.51 -12.42
C ALA A 916 -20.14 3.64 -11.24
N SER A 917 -18.87 3.34 -11.51
CA SER A 917 -17.78 3.65 -10.59
C SER A 917 -17.69 5.17 -10.33
N ALA A 918 -17.18 5.55 -9.15
CA ALA A 918 -16.98 6.97 -8.84
C ALA A 918 -15.98 7.64 -9.80
N CYS A 919 -14.94 6.92 -10.22
CA CYS A 919 -13.95 7.40 -11.18
C CYS A 919 -14.57 7.69 -12.56
N HIS A 920 -15.33 6.75 -13.11
CA HIS A 920 -15.98 6.95 -14.42
C HIS A 920 -17.07 8.03 -14.36
N SER A 921 -17.80 8.11 -13.25
CA SER A 921 -18.79 9.18 -13.03
C SER A 921 -18.14 10.56 -13.02
N ARG A 922 -16.96 10.69 -12.38
CA ARG A 922 -16.18 11.93 -12.38
C ARG A 922 -15.63 12.28 -13.77
N LEU A 923 -15.26 11.29 -14.59
CA LEU A 923 -14.72 11.50 -15.93
C LEU A 923 -15.79 11.64 -17.02
N LEU A 924 -17.08 11.62 -16.67
CA LEU A 924 -18.18 11.83 -17.61
C LEU A 924 -18.11 13.17 -18.39
N PRO A 925 -17.64 14.30 -17.82
CA PRO A 925 -17.42 15.53 -18.58
C PRO A 925 -16.44 15.37 -19.75
N LEU A 926 -15.41 14.54 -19.60
CA LEU A 926 -14.43 14.26 -20.66
C LEU A 926 -15.10 13.56 -21.84
N ALA A 927 -15.97 12.59 -21.57
CA ALA A 927 -16.74 11.89 -22.59
C ALA A 927 -17.73 12.84 -23.29
N PHE A 928 -18.47 13.67 -22.54
CA PHE A 928 -19.40 14.64 -23.11
C PHE A 928 -18.73 15.59 -24.10
N TYR A 929 -17.59 16.18 -23.75
CA TYR A 929 -16.89 17.10 -24.66
C TYR A 929 -16.18 16.41 -25.83
N SER A 930 -15.92 15.11 -25.74
CA SER A 930 -15.44 14.32 -26.87
C SER A 930 -16.52 14.19 -27.97
N LEU A 931 -17.81 14.28 -27.60
CA LEU A 931 -18.95 14.21 -28.52
C LEU A 931 -19.30 15.56 -29.19
N THR A 932 -18.50 16.61 -28.96
CA THR A 932 -18.71 17.93 -29.57
C THR A 932 -18.93 17.93 -31.09
N PRO A 933 -18.37 17.00 -31.90
CA PRO A 933 -18.66 16.95 -33.34
C PRO A 933 -20.12 16.65 -33.70
N ALA A 934 -20.93 16.07 -32.79
CA ALA A 934 -22.35 15.79 -33.05
C ALA A 934 -23.29 16.94 -32.69
N PHE A 935 -22.81 18.00 -32.03
CA PHE A 935 -23.70 19.04 -31.51
C PHE A 935 -24.08 20.08 -32.59
N ASP A 936 -25.28 19.92 -33.14
CA ASP A 936 -25.85 20.81 -34.16
C ASP A 936 -26.70 21.95 -33.60
N HIS A 937 -26.97 22.96 -34.44
CA HIS A 937 -27.76 24.14 -34.07
C HIS A 937 -29.21 23.84 -33.69
N GLU A 938 -29.81 22.80 -34.27
CA GLU A 938 -31.18 22.40 -33.96
C GLU A 938 -31.30 21.83 -32.54
N LEU A 939 -30.26 21.16 -32.06
CA LEU A 939 -30.22 20.59 -30.70
C LEU A 939 -30.20 21.69 -29.62
N LEU A 940 -29.43 22.75 -29.84
CA LEU A 940 -29.35 23.91 -28.94
C LEU A 940 -30.69 24.65 -28.80
N ALA A 941 -31.51 24.64 -29.86
CA ALA A 941 -32.83 25.27 -29.86
C ALA A 941 -33.91 24.38 -29.23
N ARG A 942 -33.77 23.06 -29.38
CA ARG A 942 -34.75 22.06 -28.93
C ARG A 942 -34.64 21.73 -27.43
N GLU A 943 -33.42 21.53 -26.93
CA GLU A 943 -33.17 21.02 -25.57
C GLU A 943 -32.93 22.15 -24.57
N GLN A 944 -33.93 22.44 -23.73
CA GLN A 944 -33.89 23.55 -22.77
C GLN A 944 -32.80 23.36 -21.69
N LEU A 945 -32.53 22.12 -21.28
CA LEU A 945 -31.56 21.78 -20.23
C LEU A 945 -30.12 21.68 -20.73
N PHE A 946 -29.89 21.69 -22.05
CA PHE A 946 -28.57 21.45 -22.62
C PHE A 946 -27.53 22.47 -22.15
N LEU A 947 -27.87 23.76 -22.16
CA LEU A 947 -26.94 24.83 -21.75
C LEU A 947 -26.53 24.69 -20.28
N TYR A 948 -27.48 24.38 -19.40
CA TYR A 948 -27.22 24.14 -17.98
C TYR A 948 -26.28 22.94 -17.78
N VAL A 949 -26.57 21.81 -18.42
CA VAL A 949 -25.77 20.58 -18.31
C VAL A 949 -24.36 20.79 -18.87
N ALA A 950 -24.24 21.43 -20.03
CA ALA A 950 -22.94 21.73 -20.62
C ALA A 950 -22.10 22.62 -19.69
N LEU A 951 -22.68 23.64 -19.07
CA LEU A 951 -21.95 24.50 -18.13
C LEU A 951 -21.57 23.77 -16.83
N ASP A 952 -22.45 22.95 -16.27
CA ASP A 952 -22.14 22.14 -15.07
C ASP A 952 -20.97 21.17 -15.32
N LEU A 953 -21.00 20.45 -16.45
CA LEU A 953 -19.91 19.54 -16.84
C LEU A 953 -18.60 20.30 -17.13
N TYR A 954 -18.67 21.51 -17.70
CA TYR A 954 -17.47 22.34 -17.90
C TYR A 954 -16.80 22.68 -16.58
N LEU A 955 -17.58 23.10 -15.59
CA LEU A 955 -17.08 23.46 -14.27
C LEU A 955 -16.48 22.24 -13.55
N GLN A 956 -17.12 21.08 -13.65
CA GLN A 956 -16.57 19.82 -13.14
C GLN A 956 -15.26 19.44 -13.84
N LEU A 957 -15.17 19.60 -15.16
CA LEU A 957 -13.94 19.35 -15.92
C LEU A 957 -12.79 20.29 -15.50
N LEU A 958 -13.10 21.57 -15.26
CA LEU A 958 -12.13 22.53 -14.73
C LEU A 958 -11.69 22.18 -13.31
N GLN A 959 -12.61 21.78 -12.43
CA GLN A 959 -12.29 21.36 -11.06
C GLN A 959 -11.38 20.14 -11.03
N LEU A 960 -11.62 19.13 -11.88
CA LEU A 960 -10.74 17.96 -12.00
C LEU A 960 -9.31 18.35 -12.40
N PHE A 961 -9.16 19.33 -13.29
CA PHE A 961 -7.86 19.83 -13.72
C PHE A 961 -7.16 20.68 -12.64
N VAL A 962 -7.90 21.52 -11.93
CA VAL A 962 -7.38 22.38 -10.85
C VAL A 962 -6.98 21.56 -9.62
N GLU A 963 -7.74 20.51 -9.29
CA GLU A 963 -7.44 19.61 -8.17
C GLU A 963 -6.31 18.60 -8.47
N GLY A 964 -5.95 18.40 -9.75
CA GLY A 964 -4.86 17.52 -10.17
C GLY A 964 -5.07 16.03 -9.86
N LYS A 965 -6.29 15.62 -9.50
CA LYS A 965 -6.65 14.24 -9.16
C LYS A 965 -7.18 13.51 -10.41
N ASP A 966 -6.60 12.35 -10.71
CA ASP A 966 -7.14 11.34 -11.64
C ASP A 966 -7.21 11.67 -13.15
N LEU A 967 -6.38 12.57 -13.70
CA LEU A 967 -6.23 12.64 -15.15
C LEU A 967 -5.47 11.41 -15.68
N PRO A 968 -6.01 10.66 -16.66
CA PRO A 968 -5.28 9.55 -17.27
C PRO A 968 -4.04 10.08 -17.99
N GLN A 969 -2.87 9.88 -17.41
CA GLN A 969 -1.61 10.10 -18.10
C GLN A 969 -1.41 8.95 -19.08
N SER A 970 -1.32 9.27 -20.38
CA SER A 970 -0.93 8.35 -21.45
C SER A 970 0.35 7.59 -21.06
N ASP A 971 0.22 6.29 -20.81
CA ASP A 971 1.35 5.35 -20.76
C ASP A 971 1.70 4.93 -22.19
N GLN A 972 2.43 5.79 -22.90
CA GLN A 972 3.12 5.40 -24.13
C GLN A 972 4.62 5.58 -23.97
N VAL A 973 5.30 4.53 -23.49
CA VAL A 973 6.71 4.29 -23.85
C VAL A 973 6.87 2.79 -24.08
N GLY A 974 6.74 2.37 -25.35
CA GLY A 974 7.19 1.06 -25.79
C GLY A 974 6.27 0.36 -26.78
N GLN A 975 6.25 0.81 -28.03
CA GLN A 975 6.41 0.00 -29.25
C GLN A 975 6.08 0.87 -30.48
N GLY A 976 6.95 0.83 -31.48
CA GLY A 976 6.85 1.68 -32.65
C GLY A 976 5.65 1.33 -33.53
N GLN A 977 4.80 2.32 -33.75
CA GLN A 977 4.03 2.62 -34.95
C GLN A 977 3.41 4.02 -34.76
N ASP A 978 3.17 4.73 -35.86
CA ASP A 978 3.01 6.18 -35.97
C ASP A 978 2.14 6.88 -34.90
N PRO A 979 2.46 8.13 -34.51
CA PRO A 979 1.73 8.86 -33.48
C PRO A 979 0.37 9.31 -34.02
N VAL A 980 -0.69 8.56 -33.72
CA VAL A 980 -2.05 9.08 -33.86
C VAL A 980 -2.29 10.05 -32.69
N GLU A 981 -2.56 11.31 -33.02
CA GLU A 981 -2.85 12.43 -32.11
C GLU A 981 -3.85 12.04 -31.00
N HIS A 982 -3.37 11.69 -29.82
CA HIS A 982 -4.22 11.49 -28.64
C HIS A 982 -4.22 12.79 -27.84
N GLY A 983 -5.30 13.58 -28.01
CA GLY A 983 -5.41 14.93 -27.48
C GLY A 983 -5.17 15.04 -25.96
N ASP A 984 -4.32 16.00 -25.61
CA ASP A 984 -4.01 16.46 -24.25
C ASP A 984 -5.31 16.83 -23.51
N PRO A 985 -5.50 16.50 -22.21
CA PRO A 985 -6.62 17.02 -21.40
C PRO A 985 -6.82 18.53 -21.52
N VAL A 986 -5.75 19.29 -21.69
CA VAL A 986 -5.78 20.74 -21.96
C VAL A 986 -6.46 21.05 -23.29
N GLU A 987 -6.29 20.20 -24.30
CA GLU A 987 -6.94 20.33 -25.60
C GLU A 987 -8.45 20.17 -25.50
N VAL A 988 -8.94 19.21 -24.70
CA VAL A 988 -10.38 19.00 -24.46
C VAL A 988 -11.01 20.19 -23.74
N ILE A 989 -10.35 20.75 -22.73
CA ILE A 989 -10.80 21.97 -22.05
C ILE A 989 -10.86 23.15 -23.03
N SER A 990 -9.85 23.29 -23.90
CA SER A 990 -9.82 24.35 -24.91
C SER A 990 -10.95 24.20 -25.95
N LYS A 991 -11.29 22.95 -26.33
CA LYS A 991 -12.39 22.62 -27.25
C LYS A 991 -13.74 22.90 -26.58
N ALA A 992 -13.92 22.50 -25.32
CA ALA A 992 -15.10 22.77 -24.51
C ALA A 992 -15.38 24.27 -24.39
N ARG A 993 -14.35 25.06 -24.03
CA ARG A 993 -14.44 26.52 -23.90
C ARG A 993 -14.80 27.20 -25.22
N ARG A 994 -14.20 26.76 -26.34
CA ARG A 994 -14.52 27.27 -27.68
C ARG A 994 -15.96 26.95 -28.09
N PHE A 995 -16.42 25.73 -27.83
CA PHE A 995 -17.79 25.32 -28.09
C PHE A 995 -18.81 26.17 -27.31
N LEU A 996 -18.63 26.31 -26.00
CA LEU A 996 -19.54 27.09 -25.14
C LEU A 996 -19.64 28.55 -25.57
N ARG A 997 -18.50 29.19 -25.93
CA ARG A 997 -18.50 30.56 -26.46
C ARG A 997 -19.34 30.72 -27.73
N ALA A 998 -19.36 29.70 -28.58
CA ALA A 998 -20.15 29.72 -29.82
C ALA A 998 -21.62 29.35 -29.58
N ALA A 999 -21.92 28.52 -28.57
CA ALA A 999 -23.26 28.03 -28.27
C ALA A 999 -24.11 29.04 -27.46
N ILE A 1000 -23.53 29.68 -26.43
CA ILE A 1000 -24.26 30.59 -25.51
C ILE A 1000 -25.07 31.68 -26.23
N PRO A 1001 -24.54 32.42 -27.24
CA PRO A 1001 -25.30 33.46 -27.91
C PRO A 1001 -26.46 32.95 -28.78
N ARG A 1002 -26.51 31.64 -29.03
CA ARG A 1002 -27.46 30.98 -29.94
C ARG A 1002 -28.56 30.20 -29.21
N CYS A 1003 -28.48 30.11 -27.88
CA CYS A 1003 -29.47 29.41 -27.06
C CYS A 1003 -30.74 30.27 -26.85
N PRO A 1004 -31.93 29.64 -26.77
CA PRO A 1004 -33.18 30.35 -26.53
C PRO A 1004 -33.25 30.92 -25.11
N ALA A 1005 -34.01 32.01 -24.92
CA ALA A 1005 -34.17 32.72 -23.64
C ALA A 1005 -34.55 31.80 -22.46
N ARG A 1006 -35.34 30.75 -22.72
CA ARG A 1006 -35.82 29.79 -21.72
C ARG A 1006 -34.71 28.90 -21.15
N SER A 1007 -33.61 28.68 -21.87
CA SER A 1007 -32.47 27.88 -21.41
C SER A 1007 -31.64 28.58 -20.32
N PHE A 1008 -31.85 29.89 -20.12
CA PHE A 1008 -31.12 30.69 -19.13
C PHE A 1008 -31.77 30.72 -17.74
N GLY A 1009 -33.01 30.24 -17.59
CA GLY A 1009 -33.79 30.37 -16.35
C GLY A 1009 -33.24 29.60 -15.13
N ASN A 1010 -32.40 28.58 -15.32
CA ASN A 1010 -31.87 27.75 -14.23
C ASN A 1010 -30.37 27.95 -13.97
N LEU A 1011 -29.74 28.99 -14.53
CA LEU A 1011 -28.29 29.18 -14.47
C LEU A 1011 -27.79 29.89 -13.21
N GLY A 1012 -28.69 30.49 -12.41
CA GLY A 1012 -28.36 31.23 -11.18
C GLY A 1012 -27.30 30.56 -10.28
N PRO A 1013 -27.45 29.27 -9.92
CA PRO A 1013 -26.50 28.58 -9.04
C PRO A 1013 -25.10 28.34 -9.65
N LEU A 1014 -25.00 28.27 -10.98
CA LEU A 1014 -23.75 27.97 -11.69
C LEU A 1014 -22.97 29.24 -12.06
N LEU A 1015 -23.64 30.40 -12.14
CA LEU A 1015 -23.02 31.68 -12.50
C LEU A 1015 -21.90 32.07 -11.52
N ALA A 1016 -22.14 31.96 -10.22
CA ALA A 1016 -21.12 32.27 -9.20
C ALA A 1016 -19.88 31.35 -9.32
N ALA A 1017 -20.06 30.08 -9.65
CA ALA A 1017 -18.95 29.14 -9.88
C ALA A 1017 -18.22 29.42 -11.20
N CYS A 1018 -18.96 29.80 -12.26
CA CYS A 1018 -18.39 30.26 -13.53
C CYS A 1018 -17.56 31.54 -13.36
N ASP A 1019 -18.04 32.53 -12.61
CA ASP A 1019 -17.32 33.79 -12.39
C ASP A 1019 -15.99 33.57 -11.64
N GLN A 1020 -15.94 32.56 -10.77
CA GLN A 1020 -14.73 32.18 -10.04
C GLN A 1020 -13.74 31.36 -10.89
N LEU A 1021 -14.23 30.39 -11.69
CA LEU A 1021 -13.37 29.43 -12.41
C LEU A 1021 -13.05 29.85 -13.86
N ASP A 1022 -13.96 30.55 -14.56
CA ASP A 1022 -13.73 31.12 -15.90
C ASP A 1022 -14.51 32.46 -16.08
N PRO A 1023 -13.93 33.60 -15.62
CA PRO A 1023 -14.60 34.90 -15.63
C PRO A 1023 -14.91 35.43 -17.04
N GLU A 1024 -14.20 34.96 -18.08
CA GLU A 1024 -14.49 35.36 -19.46
C GLU A 1024 -15.78 34.70 -19.98
N LEU A 1025 -16.07 33.47 -19.55
CA LEU A 1025 -17.31 32.78 -19.88
C LEU A 1025 -18.49 33.34 -19.08
N GLY A 1026 -18.27 33.67 -17.79
CA GLY A 1026 -19.24 34.37 -16.94
C GLY A 1026 -19.73 35.68 -17.55
N ALA A 1027 -18.81 36.52 -18.03
CA ALA A 1027 -19.15 37.76 -18.72
C ALA A 1027 -20.02 37.57 -19.99
N ILE A 1028 -19.78 36.49 -20.75
CA ILE A 1028 -20.58 36.15 -21.94
C ILE A 1028 -21.99 35.69 -21.56
N LEU A 1029 -22.13 34.92 -20.48
CA LEU A 1029 -23.41 34.49 -19.94
C LEU A 1029 -24.25 35.68 -19.46
N HIS A 1030 -23.65 36.60 -18.72
CA HIS A 1030 -24.32 37.84 -18.29
C HIS A 1030 -24.76 38.71 -19.47
N ARG A 1031 -23.96 38.81 -20.53
CA ARG A 1031 -24.29 39.61 -21.72
C ARG A 1031 -25.39 38.98 -22.57
N SER A 1032 -25.47 37.65 -22.62
CA SER A 1032 -26.41 36.92 -23.49
C SER A 1032 -27.74 36.61 -22.82
N ARG A 1033 -27.87 36.85 -21.51
CA ARG A 1033 -29.10 36.62 -20.73
C ARG A 1033 -30.16 37.70 -21.07
N PRO A 1034 -31.36 37.30 -21.56
CA PRO A 1034 -32.42 38.25 -21.90
C PRO A 1034 -33.10 38.82 -20.66
N ALA A 1035 -33.55 40.08 -20.73
CA ALA A 1035 -34.17 40.82 -19.62
C ALA A 1035 -35.39 40.11 -18.98
N ALA A 1036 -36.20 39.40 -19.77
CA ALA A 1036 -37.35 38.64 -19.27
C ALA A 1036 -36.98 37.40 -18.43
N ALA A 1037 -35.71 36.97 -18.42
CA ALA A 1037 -35.22 35.90 -17.56
C ALA A 1037 -34.68 36.40 -16.21
N LEU A 1038 -34.67 37.72 -15.97
CA LEU A 1038 -34.42 38.32 -14.65
C LEU A 1038 -35.71 38.35 -13.83
N ASP A 1039 -36.86 38.61 -14.46
CA ASP A 1039 -38.17 38.66 -13.79
C ASP A 1039 -38.61 37.30 -13.18
N LEU A 1040 -38.25 36.18 -13.82
CA LEU A 1040 -38.55 34.83 -13.31
C LEU A 1040 -37.67 34.38 -12.13
N ASP A 1041 -36.44 34.89 -12.03
CA ASP A 1041 -35.56 34.63 -10.88
C ASP A 1041 -35.95 35.49 -9.68
N GLU A 1042 -36.45 36.72 -9.91
CA GLU A 1042 -36.97 37.58 -8.83
C GLU A 1042 -38.30 37.06 -8.25
N GLU A 1043 -39.19 36.48 -9.06
CA GLU A 1043 -40.43 35.85 -8.56
C GLU A 1043 -40.17 34.57 -7.73
N LEU A 1044 -39.13 33.79 -8.05
CA LEU A 1044 -38.78 32.57 -7.28
C LEU A 1044 -38.06 32.86 -5.96
N VAL A 1045 -37.47 34.04 -5.79
CA VAL A 1045 -36.84 34.48 -4.52
C VAL A 1045 -37.88 35.09 -3.56
N LEU A 1046 -39.09 35.39 -4.05
CA LEU A 1046 -40.21 35.95 -3.27
C LEU A 1046 -41.25 34.91 -2.81
N PHE A 1047 -41.05 33.62 -3.07
CA PHE A 1047 -41.92 32.52 -2.62
C PHE A 1047 -41.22 31.48 -1.74
#